data_AF-A0A4T3EXX1-F1
#
_entry.id   AF-A0A4T3EXX1-F1
#
_cell.length_a   1.000
_cell.length_b   1.000
_cell.length_c   1.000
_cell.angle_alpha   90.00
_cell.angle_beta   90.00
_cell.angle_gamma   90.00
#
_symmetry.space_group_name_H-M   'P 1'
#
loop_
_entity.id
_entity.type
_entity.pdbx_description
1 polymer ?
#
loop_
_entity_poly.entity_id
_entity_poly.type
_entity_poly.pdbx_seq_one_letter_code
_entity_poly.pdbx_strand_id
1 'polypeptide(L)'
;MGKRVTAAIGLGLGSMAIAAAAQQSQTQTIGANRTEVARPADLDVQVPQDSVLLRQRDTSDLLQAMPVRRRLSLQAVRAQPVIELEQGTADMRPVLENRAAPVNLAQRLRASPQLVSVEADNFEIAEVPQGIVVRQYVAYSLQPGACSNPAQRRAVAEQGVQCFTRSTPAERNQAFASSENSARFVGDRGERQRALAEAGRAEAEQQAQIDADIAQLRANFADPAQRAEIAAQIGAAEIARLETLSDEDLQAAIINTAEVEIEEVMFVPNVAARDLQIEARPGFGRSSPPGGGEFGLAGSGGPQASSLPPAHRRGPDGLRVQAGPITGASDFRAREPLNISEDIAIDREIYLTGFTYGRAYEWRRRVSVTIAWCFTGCRRTYYVEPYAGFSYGFGLRFPIRMEGTYRYRHQNGNERASFVPQFMPIDGSVQDYSRAGIANSQLFGGQELVAEATANSGLVYKLPHGRQGDLSLFDVGLDLTDRLPAPFANGQLLPPSPGDRTDPVARAFESVDLLLNRGNFGAVGARVHPAVQLRLVSDGLSFTLRDHVADSQTRMNRPGEAYPLAVNANHVSRFSVSDPVYNLGFELTPGLIGRAFVDISLWSNHWDWPVWFPQLAVRLPPDGIDFSCHDDTTCSHQYRMQADYWSAPTRTNPPPRRTNPEPTPQRSNPAPAPRRTNPSS
;
A
#
# COMPACT_ATOMS: atom_id res chain seq x y z
N MET A 1 84.82 -5.86 -12.59
CA MET A 1 84.45 -4.58 -11.95
C MET A 1 82.99 -4.72 -11.53
N GLY A 2 82.50 -4.78 -10.29
CA GLY A 2 82.96 -4.68 -8.88
C GLY A 2 81.64 -4.40 -8.10
N LYS A 3 81.27 -4.93 -6.94
CA LYS A 3 81.92 -5.57 -5.77
C LYS A 3 80.84 -6.48 -5.09
N ARG A 4 81.16 -7.74 -4.80
CA ARG A 4 81.48 -8.35 -3.47
C ARG A 4 80.26 -8.91 -2.69
N VAL A 5 80.11 -10.25 -2.65
CA VAL A 5 80.43 -11.26 -1.57
C VAL A 5 79.40 -11.19 -0.39
N THR A 6 78.81 -12.22 0.22
CA THR A 6 79.24 -13.60 0.60
C THR A 6 78.04 -14.38 1.18
N ALA A 7 78.05 -15.73 1.05
CA ALA A 7 77.72 -16.82 2.02
C ALA A 7 76.51 -16.71 2.99
N ALA A 8 75.90 -17.75 3.56
CA ALA A 8 75.80 -19.22 3.46
C ALA A 8 74.97 -19.65 4.69
N ILE A 9 74.24 -20.80 4.64
CA ILE A 9 73.80 -21.65 5.78
C ILE A 9 72.80 -20.95 6.78
N GLY A 10 71.71 -21.51 7.31
CA GLY A 10 71.12 -22.84 7.43
C GLY A 10 70.18 -22.81 8.68
N LEU A 11 69.25 -23.77 8.78
CA LEU A 11 68.39 -24.10 9.96
C LEU A 11 67.30 -23.07 10.31
N GLY A 12 66.05 -23.41 10.66
CA GLY A 12 65.37 -24.67 10.88
C GLY A 12 63.92 -24.41 11.35
N LEU A 13 63.14 -25.48 11.47
CA LEU A 13 61.90 -25.63 12.26
C LEU A 13 60.67 -24.79 11.85
N GLY A 14 59.73 -25.43 11.14
CA GLY A 14 58.34 -25.00 11.01
C GLY A 14 57.42 -26.19 11.20
N SER A 15 56.89 -26.33 12.42
CA SER A 15 55.96 -27.38 12.85
C SER A 15 54.62 -27.29 12.11
N MET A 16 54.07 -28.47 11.79
CA MET A 16 52.72 -28.65 11.25
C MET A 16 51.66 -28.04 12.20
N ALA A 17 50.81 -27.17 11.67
CA ALA A 17 49.59 -26.74 12.32
C ALA A 17 48.41 -27.52 11.73
N ILE A 18 47.80 -28.36 12.57
CA ILE A 18 46.51 -29.01 12.35
C ILE A 18 45.45 -27.91 12.47
N ALA A 19 44.76 -27.59 11.38
CA ALA A 19 43.64 -26.65 11.38
C ALA A 19 42.40 -27.31 12.00
N ALA A 20 42.12 -26.98 13.26
CA ALA A 20 40.82 -27.22 13.88
C ALA A 20 39.85 -26.13 13.40
N ALA A 21 38.79 -26.55 12.71
CA ALA A 21 37.66 -25.68 12.39
C ALA A 21 36.89 -25.37 13.69
N ALA A 22 37.07 -24.17 14.22
CA ALA A 22 36.27 -23.67 15.34
C ALA A 22 34.89 -23.22 14.83
N GLN A 23 33.85 -23.98 15.16
CA GLN A 23 32.48 -23.50 15.14
C GLN A 23 32.37 -22.34 16.14
N GLN A 24 32.19 -21.11 15.63
CA GLN A 24 31.83 -19.97 16.46
C GLN A 24 30.40 -20.14 16.97
N SER A 25 30.25 -20.74 18.15
CA SER A 25 29.05 -20.60 18.96
C SER A 25 28.95 -19.14 19.40
N GLN A 26 28.09 -18.36 18.75
CA GLN A 26 27.66 -17.06 19.26
C GLN A 26 26.87 -17.29 20.55
N THR A 27 27.57 -17.31 21.68
CA THR A 27 26.96 -17.22 23.00
C THR A 27 26.40 -15.81 23.14
N GLN A 28 25.17 -15.59 22.70
CA GLN A 28 24.44 -14.35 22.99
C GLN A 28 24.24 -14.27 24.51
N THR A 29 25.12 -13.54 25.19
CA THR A 29 24.85 -13.07 26.56
C THR A 29 23.62 -12.18 26.52
N ILE A 30 22.50 -12.68 27.05
CA ILE A 30 21.26 -11.94 27.24
C ILE A 30 21.53 -10.94 28.38
N GLY A 31 21.97 -9.74 28.01
CA GLY A 31 22.08 -8.62 28.96
C GLY A 31 20.69 -8.04 29.25
N ALA A 32 20.51 -7.52 30.46
CA ALA A 32 19.29 -6.88 30.99
C ALA A 32 18.77 -5.65 30.20
N ASN A 33 19.28 -5.40 28.99
CA ASN A 33 18.89 -4.31 28.10
C ASN A 33 18.24 -4.80 26.79
N ARG A 34 17.95 -6.10 26.64
CA ARG A 34 17.21 -6.59 25.47
C ARG A 34 15.77 -6.10 25.53
N THR A 35 15.49 -5.04 24.79
CA THR A 35 14.14 -4.52 24.61
C THR A 35 13.55 -4.93 23.27
N GLU A 36 14.21 -5.80 22.50
CA GLU A 36 13.88 -6.21 21.13
C GLU A 36 14.26 -7.68 20.88
N VAL A 37 13.42 -8.38 20.12
CA VAL A 37 13.73 -9.74 19.66
C VAL A 37 14.38 -9.60 18.29
N ALA A 38 15.62 -10.02 18.08
CA ALA A 38 16.28 -9.86 16.77
C ALA A 38 15.79 -10.88 15.73
N ARG A 39 15.55 -10.46 14.47
CA ARG A 39 15.26 -11.40 13.37
C ARG A 39 16.54 -12.18 12.98
N PRO A 40 16.46 -13.47 12.60
CA PRO A 40 17.64 -14.17 12.06
C PRO A 40 18.21 -13.47 10.83
N ALA A 41 19.55 -13.35 10.76
CA ALA A 41 20.24 -12.48 9.80
C ALA A 41 20.18 -12.95 8.32
N ASP A 42 19.63 -14.13 8.04
CA ASP A 42 19.71 -14.76 6.71
C ASP A 42 18.34 -14.86 6.01
N LEU A 43 17.29 -14.27 6.59
CA LEU A 43 15.94 -14.26 6.00
C LEU A 43 15.73 -12.98 5.18
N ASP A 44 15.45 -13.16 3.89
CA ASP A 44 14.88 -12.13 3.02
C ASP A 44 13.36 -12.35 2.96
N VAL A 45 12.58 -11.31 3.25
CA VAL A 45 11.12 -11.39 3.36
C VAL A 45 10.53 -10.67 2.16
N GLN A 46 9.66 -11.35 1.41
CA GLN A 46 8.97 -10.71 0.29
C GLN A 46 7.83 -9.85 0.82
N VAL A 47 8.06 -8.55 0.88
CA VAL A 47 7.10 -7.56 1.38
C VAL A 47 6.77 -6.54 0.28
N PRO A 48 5.56 -5.94 0.29
CA PRO A 48 5.22 -4.86 -0.64
C PRO A 48 6.27 -3.73 -0.64
N GLN A 49 6.48 -3.11 -1.80
CA GLN A 49 7.51 -2.06 -1.99
C GLN A 49 7.18 -0.72 -1.30
N ASP A 50 6.07 -0.63 -0.61
CA ASP A 50 5.61 0.54 0.11
C ASP A 50 5.51 0.29 1.62
N SER A 51 5.78 -0.95 2.08
CA SER A 51 5.69 -1.28 3.50
C SER A 51 6.74 -0.55 4.35
N VAL A 52 6.29 0.10 5.42
CA VAL A 52 7.14 0.82 6.38
C VAL A 52 7.73 -0.16 7.40
N LEU A 53 6.93 -1.08 7.94
CA LEU A 53 7.37 -2.00 9.00
C LEU A 53 8.08 -3.25 8.49
N LEU A 54 7.57 -3.84 7.41
CA LEU A 54 7.88 -5.22 7.06
C LEU A 54 9.25 -5.35 6.37
N ARG A 55 9.75 -4.25 5.80
CA ARG A 55 11.07 -4.16 5.15
C ARG A 55 12.24 -4.28 6.11
N GLN A 56 12.08 -3.74 7.31
CA GLN A 56 13.17 -3.71 8.27
C GLN A 56 13.16 -4.98 9.12
N ARG A 57 14.35 -5.50 9.38
CA ARG A 57 14.54 -6.70 10.21
C ARG A 57 14.18 -6.42 11.66
N ASP A 58 14.65 -5.26 12.12
CA ASP A 58 14.55 -4.81 13.49
C ASP A 58 13.88 -3.43 13.54
N THR A 59 13.01 -3.25 14.53
CA THR A 59 12.30 -2.02 14.84
C THR A 59 13.27 -0.90 15.22
N SER A 60 14.38 -1.22 15.89
CA SER A 60 15.41 -0.21 16.21
C SER A 60 16.03 0.37 14.95
N ASP A 61 16.39 -0.47 13.98
CA ASP A 61 16.95 -0.04 12.69
C ASP A 61 15.94 0.80 11.91
N LEU A 62 14.67 0.38 11.91
CA LEU A 62 13.56 1.15 11.34
C LEU A 62 13.47 2.55 11.96
N LEU A 63 13.49 2.66 13.28
CA LEU A 63 13.39 3.94 13.98
C LEU A 63 14.66 4.79 13.89
N GLN A 64 15.82 4.20 13.58
CA GLN A 64 17.05 4.93 13.28
C GLN A 64 17.06 5.46 11.84
N ALA A 65 16.50 4.70 10.89
CA ALA A 65 16.39 5.10 9.49
C ALA A 65 15.34 6.20 9.26
N MET A 66 14.39 6.37 10.19
CA MET A 66 13.34 7.38 10.09
C MET A 66 13.57 8.58 11.02
N PRO A 67 13.25 9.82 10.58
CA PRO A 67 13.34 11.00 11.45
C PRO A 67 12.20 10.98 12.49
N VAL A 68 12.48 10.45 13.68
CA VAL A 68 11.52 10.44 14.79
C VAL A 68 11.32 11.86 15.33
N ARG A 69 10.08 12.36 15.25
CA ARG A 69 9.68 13.69 15.72
C ARG A 69 9.49 13.74 17.23
N ARG A 70 8.80 12.74 17.78
CA ARG A 70 8.62 12.57 19.23
C ARG A 70 8.46 11.10 19.60
N ARG A 71 8.81 10.78 20.85
CA ARG A 71 8.61 9.47 21.47
C ARG A 71 7.68 9.62 22.66
N LEU A 72 6.66 8.79 22.75
CA LEU A 72 5.68 8.78 23.84
C LEU A 72 5.81 7.47 24.63
N SER A 73 5.94 7.59 25.94
CA SER A 73 5.92 6.45 26.86
C SER A 73 4.49 5.98 27.15
N LEU A 74 4.35 4.79 27.72
CA LEU A 74 3.04 4.27 28.16
C LEU A 74 2.29 5.24 29.08
N GLN A 75 3.00 5.88 30.02
CA GLN A 75 2.37 6.81 30.96
C GLN A 75 1.83 8.05 30.24
N ALA A 76 2.57 8.58 29.27
CA ALA A 76 2.11 9.69 28.44
C ALA A 76 0.87 9.32 27.62
N VAL A 77 0.88 8.14 27.00
CA VAL A 77 -0.26 7.66 26.17
C VAL A 77 -1.48 7.33 27.03
N ARG A 78 -1.31 6.85 28.27
CA ARG A 78 -2.44 6.68 29.20
C ARG A 78 -3.05 7.99 29.65
N ALA A 79 -2.23 9.01 29.85
CA ALA A 79 -2.70 10.35 30.20
C ALA A 79 -3.45 11.01 29.04
N GLN A 80 -3.01 10.77 27.81
CA GLN A 80 -3.60 11.31 26.58
C GLN A 80 -3.68 10.21 25.50
N PRO A 81 -4.75 9.39 25.49
CA PRO A 81 -4.83 8.23 24.60
C PRO A 81 -5.19 8.59 23.16
N VAL A 82 -5.71 9.80 22.92
CA VAL A 82 -5.90 10.35 21.57
C VAL A 82 -4.69 11.21 21.24
N ILE A 83 -3.88 10.73 20.32
CA ILE A 83 -2.62 11.36 19.91
C ILE A 83 -2.90 12.25 18.71
N GLU A 84 -2.68 13.55 18.87
CA GLU A 84 -2.73 14.55 17.78
C GLU A 84 -1.53 14.37 16.86
N LEU A 85 -1.75 13.98 15.61
CA LEU A 85 -0.72 13.90 14.58
C LEU A 85 -0.64 15.22 13.81
N GLU A 86 0.35 15.37 12.93
CA GLU A 86 0.40 16.55 12.03
C GLU A 86 -0.90 16.70 11.25
N GLN A 87 -1.56 15.58 10.89
CA GLN A 87 -2.83 15.59 10.19
C GLN A 87 -3.80 14.57 10.82
N GLY A 88 -4.62 15.03 11.76
CA GLY A 88 -5.66 14.22 12.41
C GLY A 88 -5.21 13.57 13.71
N THR A 89 -5.92 12.52 14.13
CA THR A 89 -5.70 11.90 15.44
C THR A 89 -5.61 10.37 15.35
N ALA A 90 -4.84 9.78 16.25
CA ALA A 90 -4.75 8.34 16.45
C ALA A 90 -5.25 7.97 17.85
N ASP A 91 -6.32 7.17 17.92
CA ASP A 91 -6.90 6.72 19.18
C ASP A 91 -6.27 5.41 19.66
N MET A 92 -5.51 5.48 20.74
CA MET A 92 -4.79 4.34 21.33
C MET A 92 -5.62 3.56 22.37
N ARG A 93 -6.86 3.96 22.67
CA ARG A 93 -7.72 3.23 23.60
C ARG A 93 -7.86 1.75 23.25
N PRO A 94 -8.06 1.34 21.98
CA PRO A 94 -8.16 -0.09 21.64
C PRO A 94 -6.89 -0.89 22.01
N VAL A 95 -5.71 -0.29 21.86
CA VAL A 95 -4.44 -0.93 22.26
C VAL A 95 -4.32 -0.99 23.79
N LEU A 96 -4.66 0.09 24.48
CA LEU A 96 -4.60 0.19 25.94
C LEU A 96 -5.65 -0.69 26.66
N GLU A 97 -6.80 -0.94 26.04
CA GLU A 97 -7.89 -1.76 26.58
C GLU A 97 -7.77 -3.23 26.20
N ASN A 98 -7.00 -3.55 25.14
CA ASN A 98 -6.78 -4.93 24.72
C ASN A 98 -5.99 -5.70 25.79
N ARG A 99 -6.66 -6.62 26.48
CA ARG A 99 -6.05 -7.49 27.50
C ARG A 99 -4.89 -8.32 26.93
N ALA A 100 -4.93 -8.70 25.65
CA ALA A 100 -3.88 -9.49 25.00
C ALA A 100 -2.68 -8.66 24.49
N ALA A 101 -2.74 -7.33 24.59
CA ALA A 101 -1.62 -6.46 24.24
C ALA A 101 -0.41 -6.76 25.14
N PRO A 102 0.84 -6.85 24.60
CA PRO A 102 2.02 -7.18 25.39
C PRO A 102 2.22 -6.30 26.63
N VAL A 103 1.91 -5.00 26.54
CA VAL A 103 2.04 -4.07 27.68
C VAL A 103 1.08 -4.41 28.83
N ASN A 104 -0.13 -4.84 28.51
CA ASN A 104 -1.14 -5.21 29.51
C ASN A 104 -0.87 -6.62 30.05
N LEU A 105 -0.31 -7.51 29.22
CA LEU A 105 0.19 -8.81 29.67
C LEU A 105 1.30 -8.63 30.71
N ALA A 106 2.33 -7.83 30.42
CA ALA A 106 3.43 -7.56 31.35
C ALA A 106 2.95 -7.08 32.73
N GLN A 107 1.97 -6.18 32.77
CA GLN A 107 1.40 -5.68 34.03
C GLN A 107 0.69 -6.77 34.84
N ARG A 108 -0.06 -7.65 34.19
CA ARG A 108 -0.72 -8.77 34.87
C ARG A 108 0.30 -9.79 35.40
N LEU A 109 1.32 -10.10 34.60
CA LEU A 109 2.36 -11.04 35.02
C LEU A 109 3.14 -10.52 36.23
N ARG A 110 3.44 -9.22 36.28
CA ARG A 110 4.05 -8.57 37.47
C ARG A 110 3.19 -8.65 38.73
N ALA A 111 1.88 -8.71 38.59
CA ALA A 111 0.97 -8.88 39.73
C ALA A 111 0.98 -10.32 40.27
N SER A 112 1.65 -11.26 39.59
CA SER A 112 1.75 -12.68 39.98
C SER A 112 3.20 -13.19 39.99
N PRO A 113 4.13 -12.56 40.75
CA PRO A 113 5.55 -12.91 40.74
C PRO A 113 5.84 -14.35 41.20
N GLN A 114 4.92 -14.95 41.98
CA GLN A 114 4.98 -16.34 42.42
C GLN A 114 4.72 -17.35 41.29
N LEU A 115 4.20 -16.90 40.14
CA LEU A 115 3.90 -17.75 38.98
C LEU A 115 4.82 -17.44 37.81
N VAL A 116 5.24 -16.18 37.65
CA VAL A 116 5.96 -15.69 36.47
C VAL A 116 7.03 -14.68 36.86
N SER A 117 8.18 -14.73 36.22
CA SER A 117 9.19 -13.67 36.23
C SER A 117 9.06 -12.82 34.97
N VAL A 118 8.91 -11.50 35.12
CA VAL A 118 8.97 -10.56 33.98
C VAL A 118 10.36 -9.97 33.94
N GLU A 119 11.13 -10.32 32.91
CA GLU A 119 12.54 -9.96 32.76
C GLU A 119 12.70 -8.56 32.18
N ALA A 120 11.87 -8.25 31.18
CA ALA A 120 11.83 -6.94 30.54
C ALA A 120 10.45 -6.69 29.91
N ASP A 121 10.08 -5.43 29.79
CA ASP A 121 8.97 -4.98 28.94
C ASP A 121 9.28 -3.58 28.43
N ASN A 122 8.63 -3.21 27.33
CA ASN A 122 8.72 -1.85 26.81
C ASN A 122 7.43 -1.50 26.07
N PHE A 123 7.05 -0.23 26.12
CA PHE A 123 6.00 0.33 25.31
C PHE A 123 6.44 1.70 24.84
N GLU A 124 6.39 1.91 23.53
CA GLU A 124 6.80 3.15 22.92
C GLU A 124 5.91 3.45 21.72
N ILE A 125 5.56 4.73 21.57
CA ILE A 125 5.05 5.26 20.31
C ILE A 125 6.06 6.25 19.76
N ALA A 126 6.58 5.97 18.57
CA ALA A 126 7.44 6.88 17.84
C ALA A 126 6.63 7.56 16.73
N GLU A 127 6.51 8.87 16.78
CA GLU A 127 5.93 9.65 15.68
C GLU A 127 7.00 9.94 14.64
N VAL A 128 6.68 9.61 13.40
CA VAL A 128 7.49 9.85 12.21
C VAL A 128 6.68 10.67 11.20
N PRO A 129 7.27 11.29 10.17
CA PRO A 129 6.52 12.11 9.22
C PRO A 129 5.34 11.39 8.55
N GLN A 130 5.48 10.07 8.35
CA GLN A 130 4.48 9.25 7.69
C GLN A 130 3.36 8.76 8.63
N GLY A 131 3.48 8.90 9.96
CA GLY A 131 2.52 8.35 10.92
C GLY A 131 3.12 8.05 12.29
N ILE A 132 2.60 7.03 12.97
CA ILE A 132 3.13 6.53 14.23
C ILE A 132 3.51 5.06 14.13
N VAL A 133 4.63 4.70 14.76
CA VAL A 133 5.04 3.32 15.02
C VAL A 133 4.75 3.03 16.49
N VAL A 134 3.83 2.12 16.76
CA VAL A 134 3.50 1.64 18.10
C VAL A 134 4.24 0.33 18.33
N ARG A 135 5.11 0.30 19.33
CA ARG A 135 5.95 -0.83 19.66
C ARG A 135 5.65 -1.30 21.08
N GLN A 136 5.45 -2.59 21.25
CA GLN A 136 5.22 -3.23 22.53
C GLN A 136 6.13 -4.45 22.65
N TYR A 137 6.70 -4.66 23.82
CA TYR A 137 7.62 -5.75 24.09
C TYR A 137 7.40 -6.30 25.49
N VAL A 138 7.48 -7.61 25.66
CA VAL A 138 7.56 -8.28 26.96
C VAL A 138 8.41 -9.54 26.85
N ALA A 139 9.31 -9.72 27.80
CA ALA A 139 10.08 -10.94 28.03
C ALA A 139 9.74 -11.49 29.41
N TYR A 140 9.37 -12.77 29.48
CA TYR A 140 9.01 -13.43 30.73
C TYR A 140 9.37 -14.91 30.72
N SER A 141 9.46 -15.49 31.91
CA SER A 141 9.65 -16.92 32.13
C SER A 141 8.73 -17.39 33.27
N LEU A 142 8.18 -18.60 33.19
CA LEU A 142 7.34 -19.12 34.27
C LEU A 142 8.22 -19.61 35.42
N GLN A 143 7.76 -19.41 36.65
CA GLN A 143 8.43 -19.92 37.83
C GLN A 143 8.44 -21.46 37.82
N PRO A 144 9.49 -22.10 38.33
CA PRO A 144 9.53 -23.56 38.44
C PRO A 144 8.29 -24.13 39.14
N GLY A 145 7.68 -25.15 38.54
CA GLY A 145 6.47 -25.81 39.05
C GLY A 145 5.14 -25.09 38.77
N ALA A 146 5.14 -23.86 38.25
CA ALA A 146 3.91 -23.10 37.98
C ALA A 146 2.92 -23.82 37.04
N CYS A 147 3.44 -24.71 36.18
CA CYS A 147 2.64 -25.51 35.24
C CYS A 147 2.38 -26.96 35.69
N SER A 148 2.99 -27.40 36.80
CA SER A 148 2.88 -28.78 37.29
C SER A 148 1.60 -29.00 38.11
N ASN A 149 1.10 -27.97 38.81
CA ASN A 149 -0.13 -28.04 39.60
C ASN A 149 -1.34 -27.51 38.79
N PRO A 150 -2.47 -28.23 38.70
CA PRO A 150 -3.67 -27.76 38.00
C PRO A 150 -4.19 -26.38 38.44
N ALA A 151 -4.11 -26.06 39.73
CA ALA A 151 -4.55 -24.77 40.27
C ALA A 151 -3.62 -23.62 39.86
N GLN A 152 -2.30 -23.82 39.98
CA GLN A 152 -1.32 -22.82 39.53
C GLN A 152 -1.38 -22.64 38.02
N ARG A 153 -1.54 -23.73 37.27
CA ARG A 153 -1.71 -23.71 35.83
C ARG A 153 -2.94 -22.92 35.39
N ARG A 154 -4.07 -23.06 36.11
CA ARG A 154 -5.25 -22.22 35.90
C ARG A 154 -4.96 -20.76 36.21
N ALA A 155 -4.25 -20.48 37.31
CA ALA A 155 -3.87 -19.12 37.67
C ALA A 155 -2.93 -18.47 36.62
N VAL A 156 -2.00 -19.22 36.03
CA VAL A 156 -1.17 -18.78 34.89
C VAL A 156 -2.04 -18.47 33.66
N ALA A 157 -3.00 -19.36 33.34
CA ALA A 157 -3.97 -19.14 32.25
C ALA A 157 -4.83 -17.89 32.47
N GLU A 158 -5.23 -17.61 33.70
CA GLU A 158 -5.95 -16.39 34.07
C GLU A 158 -5.12 -15.11 33.87
N GLN A 159 -3.78 -15.19 33.90
CA GLN A 159 -2.92 -14.07 33.52
C GLN A 159 -2.82 -13.88 31.99
N GLY A 160 -3.31 -14.84 31.20
CA GLY A 160 -3.25 -14.83 29.74
C GLY A 160 -2.04 -15.54 29.16
N VAL A 161 -1.35 -16.36 29.96
CA VAL A 161 -0.25 -17.24 29.50
C VAL A 161 -0.71 -18.68 29.58
N GLN A 162 -0.42 -19.49 28.55
CA GLN A 162 -0.75 -20.90 28.57
C GLN A 162 0.50 -21.73 28.83
N CYS A 163 0.41 -22.68 29.76
CA CYS A 163 1.42 -23.71 29.91
C CYS A 163 1.46 -24.62 28.68
N PHE A 164 2.66 -24.98 28.23
CA PHE A 164 2.86 -25.96 27.18
C PHE A 164 2.30 -27.31 27.59
N THR A 165 1.56 -27.92 26.67
CA THR A 165 1.04 -29.28 26.79
C THR A 165 1.60 -30.18 25.72
N ARG A 166 1.98 -31.39 26.10
CA ARG A 166 2.16 -32.46 25.13
C ARG A 166 0.80 -32.87 24.58
N SER A 167 0.64 -32.84 23.26
CA SER A 167 -0.51 -33.44 22.58
C SER A 167 -0.15 -34.84 22.12
N THR A 168 -1.08 -35.79 22.23
CA THR A 168 -0.91 -37.11 21.61
C THR A 168 -0.91 -37.01 20.08
N PRO A 169 -0.34 -37.99 19.35
CA PRO A 169 -0.46 -38.04 17.89
C PRO A 169 -1.92 -38.02 17.41
N ALA A 170 -2.83 -38.67 18.14
CA ALA A 170 -4.26 -38.68 17.83
C ALA A 170 -4.88 -37.28 17.96
N GLU A 171 -4.62 -36.58 19.06
CA GLU A 171 -5.10 -35.20 19.28
C GLU A 171 -4.52 -34.23 18.24
N ARG A 172 -3.23 -34.38 17.90
CA ARG A 172 -2.62 -33.58 16.84
C ARG A 172 -3.30 -33.84 15.50
N ASN A 173 -3.46 -35.12 15.11
CA ASN A 173 -4.10 -35.49 13.86
C ASN A 173 -5.54 -34.97 13.79
N GLN A 174 -6.25 -35.05 14.90
CA GLN A 174 -7.58 -34.46 15.05
C GLN A 174 -7.54 -32.94 14.90
N ALA A 175 -6.54 -32.24 15.46
CA ALA A 175 -6.43 -30.77 15.34
C ALA A 175 -6.23 -30.28 13.89
N PHE A 176 -5.65 -31.12 13.01
CA PHE A 176 -5.57 -30.84 11.56
C PHE A 176 -6.91 -31.02 10.83
N ALA A 177 -7.88 -31.69 11.44
CA ALA A 177 -9.15 -32.07 10.83
C ALA A 177 -10.41 -31.57 11.58
N SER A 178 -10.26 -30.99 12.78
CA SER A 178 -11.35 -30.81 13.74
C SER A 178 -12.32 -29.69 13.37
N SER A 179 -11.83 -28.46 13.20
CA SER A 179 -12.65 -27.31 12.87
C SER A 179 -11.82 -26.17 12.30
N GLU A 180 -12.43 -25.30 11.49
CA GLU A 180 -11.82 -24.08 10.94
C GLU A 180 -11.29 -23.12 12.02
N ASN A 181 -11.74 -23.28 13.28
CA ASN A 181 -11.28 -22.49 14.41
C ASN A 181 -9.98 -23.04 15.05
N SER A 182 -9.52 -24.24 14.65
CA SER A 182 -8.24 -24.80 15.09
C SER A 182 -7.10 -24.14 14.32
N ALA A 183 -6.09 -23.64 15.03
CA ALA A 183 -4.89 -23.07 14.40
C ALA A 183 -4.10 -24.07 13.53
N ARG A 184 -4.37 -25.38 13.66
CA ARG A 184 -3.74 -26.44 12.86
C ARG A 184 -4.61 -26.93 11.70
N PHE A 185 -5.82 -26.39 11.53
CA PHE A 185 -6.77 -26.90 10.55
C PHE A 185 -6.25 -26.77 9.12
N VAL A 186 -6.41 -27.82 8.33
CA VAL A 186 -6.10 -27.81 6.90
C VAL A 186 -7.33 -28.34 6.14
N GLY A 187 -8.05 -27.42 5.50
CA GLY A 187 -9.31 -27.71 4.81
C GLY A 187 -9.14 -28.74 3.69
N ASP A 188 -8.15 -28.55 2.82
CA ASP A 188 -7.88 -29.48 1.73
C ASP A 188 -7.34 -30.82 2.26
N ARG A 189 -7.88 -31.92 1.74
CA ARG A 189 -7.53 -33.27 2.22
C ARG A 189 -6.11 -33.65 1.83
N GLY A 190 -5.65 -33.28 0.64
CA GLY A 190 -4.31 -33.61 0.14
C GLY A 190 -3.22 -32.84 0.89
N GLU A 191 -3.40 -31.54 1.07
CA GLU A 191 -2.56 -30.68 1.92
C GLU A 191 -2.53 -31.18 3.36
N ARG A 192 -3.68 -31.57 3.92
CA ARG A 192 -3.75 -32.10 5.27
C ARG A 192 -2.89 -33.35 5.44
N GLN A 193 -2.95 -34.30 4.50
CA GLN A 193 -2.10 -35.50 4.58
C GLN A 193 -0.61 -35.17 4.48
N ARG A 194 -0.23 -34.20 3.63
CA ARG A 194 1.16 -33.71 3.54
C ARG A 194 1.60 -33.06 4.86
N ALA A 195 0.79 -32.18 5.42
CA ALA A 195 1.06 -31.50 6.69
C ALA A 195 1.20 -32.50 7.85
N LEU A 196 0.35 -33.53 7.90
CA LEU A 196 0.44 -34.61 8.89
C LEU A 196 1.74 -35.42 8.76
N ALA A 197 2.12 -35.80 7.54
CA ALA A 197 3.36 -36.53 7.29
C ALA A 197 4.61 -35.70 7.64
N GLU A 198 4.59 -34.41 7.34
CA GLU A 198 5.67 -33.50 7.69
C GLU A 198 5.75 -33.26 9.20
N ALA A 199 4.62 -33.06 9.87
CA ALA A 199 4.56 -32.95 11.33
C ALA A 199 5.09 -34.21 12.02
N GLY A 200 4.77 -35.41 11.50
CA GLY A 200 5.29 -36.68 12.03
C GLY A 200 6.81 -36.82 11.87
N ARG A 201 7.37 -36.43 10.72
CA ARG A 201 8.83 -36.40 10.51
C ARG A 201 9.52 -35.41 11.44
N ALA A 202 8.99 -34.19 11.52
CA ALA A 202 9.54 -33.14 12.38
C ALA A 202 9.50 -33.54 13.86
N GLU A 203 8.45 -34.21 14.33
CA GLU A 203 8.36 -34.72 15.70
C GLU A 203 9.43 -35.77 15.98
N ALA A 204 9.60 -36.78 15.11
CA ALA A 204 10.59 -37.82 15.31
C ALA A 204 12.02 -37.25 15.39
N GLU A 205 12.34 -36.30 14.51
CA GLU A 205 13.62 -35.57 14.53
C GLU A 205 13.81 -34.77 15.83
N GLN A 206 12.76 -34.05 16.28
CA GLN A 206 12.81 -33.26 17.51
C GLN A 206 12.93 -34.11 18.77
N GLN A 207 12.17 -35.21 18.85
CA GLN A 207 12.14 -36.07 20.04
C GLN A 207 13.50 -36.72 20.29
N ALA A 208 14.15 -37.27 19.26
CA ALA A 208 15.47 -37.89 19.41
C ALA A 208 16.51 -36.91 19.98
N GLN A 209 16.40 -35.65 19.60
CA GLN A 209 17.30 -34.61 20.06
C GLN A 209 16.96 -34.13 21.48
N ILE A 210 15.68 -34.03 21.83
CA ILE A 210 15.24 -33.73 23.19
C ILE A 210 15.69 -34.84 24.14
N ASP A 211 15.52 -36.11 23.74
CA ASP A 211 15.96 -37.27 24.53
C ASP A 211 17.47 -37.22 24.79
N ALA A 212 18.27 -36.86 23.79
CA ALA A 212 19.71 -36.67 23.93
C ALA A 212 20.05 -35.52 24.91
N ASP A 213 19.35 -34.39 24.82
CA ASP A 213 19.59 -33.24 25.70
C ASP A 213 19.17 -33.56 27.16
N ILE A 214 18.07 -34.29 27.36
CA ILE A 214 17.63 -34.78 28.69
C ILE A 214 18.63 -35.79 29.27
N ALA A 215 19.12 -36.75 28.47
CA ALA A 215 20.14 -37.69 28.91
C ALA A 215 21.43 -36.97 29.34
N GLN A 216 21.85 -35.95 28.60
CA GLN A 216 22.99 -35.11 28.97
C GLN A 216 22.72 -34.37 30.29
N LEU A 217 21.53 -33.80 30.46
CA LEU A 217 21.16 -33.13 31.70
C LEU A 217 21.19 -34.09 32.92
N ARG A 218 20.72 -35.33 32.76
CA ARG A 218 20.83 -36.37 33.80
C ARG A 218 22.28 -36.68 34.14
N ALA A 219 23.15 -36.77 33.15
CA ALA A 219 24.58 -36.96 33.37
C ALA A 219 25.19 -35.77 34.15
N ASN A 220 24.78 -34.54 33.85
CA ASN A 220 25.23 -33.34 34.55
C ASN A 220 24.76 -33.30 36.02
N PHE A 221 23.55 -33.81 36.32
CA PHE A 221 23.09 -33.96 37.71
C PHE A 221 23.87 -35.02 38.49
N ALA A 222 24.33 -36.08 37.82
CA ALA A 222 25.14 -37.12 38.42
C ALA A 222 26.59 -36.69 38.69
N ASP A 223 27.12 -35.74 37.92
CA ASP A 223 28.44 -35.13 38.13
C ASP A 223 28.40 -34.08 39.26
N PRO A 224 29.11 -34.27 40.40
CA PRO A 224 29.05 -33.34 41.52
C PRO A 224 29.50 -31.91 41.19
N ALA A 225 30.45 -31.73 40.27
CA ALA A 225 30.96 -30.41 39.91
C ALA A 225 29.93 -29.64 39.08
N GLN A 226 29.37 -30.31 38.07
CA GLN A 226 28.32 -29.72 37.23
C GLN A 226 27.04 -29.50 38.02
N ARG A 227 26.65 -30.45 38.88
CA ARG A 227 25.53 -30.28 39.80
C ARG A 227 25.71 -29.06 40.70
N ALA A 228 26.90 -28.82 41.23
CA ALA A 228 27.18 -27.64 42.06
C ALA A 228 27.06 -26.33 41.26
N GLU A 229 27.52 -26.31 40.01
CA GLU A 229 27.36 -25.17 39.10
C GLU A 229 25.88 -24.89 38.80
N ILE A 230 25.11 -25.93 38.49
CA ILE A 230 23.67 -25.83 38.28
C ILE A 230 22.98 -25.35 39.57
N ALA A 231 23.41 -25.83 40.73
CA ALA A 231 22.81 -25.49 42.02
C ALA A 231 23.02 -24.01 42.34
N ALA A 232 24.12 -23.43 41.88
CA ALA A 232 24.37 -22.00 41.99
C ALA A 232 23.43 -21.16 41.10
N GLN A 233 22.94 -21.72 39.98
CA GLN A 233 22.03 -21.02 39.07
C GLN A 233 20.56 -21.12 39.49
N ILE A 234 20.07 -22.31 39.82
CA ILE A 234 18.64 -22.56 40.09
C ILE A 234 18.31 -22.99 41.52
N GLY A 235 19.33 -23.20 42.36
CA GLY A 235 19.17 -23.64 43.74
C GLY A 235 19.13 -25.17 43.89
N ALA A 236 19.66 -25.65 45.02
CA ALA A 236 19.74 -27.09 45.31
C ALA A 236 18.37 -27.77 45.46
N ALA A 237 17.37 -27.05 45.98
CA ALA A 237 16.01 -27.56 46.13
C ALA A 237 15.36 -27.85 44.77
N GLU A 238 15.60 -27.00 43.79
CA GLU A 238 15.06 -27.17 42.44
C GLU A 238 15.74 -28.33 41.72
N ILE A 239 17.05 -28.52 41.87
CA ILE A 239 17.73 -29.72 41.36
C ILE A 239 17.12 -30.98 41.96
N ALA A 240 16.96 -31.03 43.29
CA ALA A 240 16.39 -32.20 43.95
C ALA A 240 14.99 -32.52 43.40
N ARG A 241 14.18 -31.49 43.10
CA ARG A 241 12.89 -31.64 42.44
C ARG A 241 13.04 -32.22 41.03
N LEU A 242 13.88 -31.63 40.18
CA LEU A 242 14.09 -32.04 38.79
C LEU A 242 14.66 -33.48 38.68
N GLU A 243 15.55 -33.87 39.60
CA GLU A 243 16.09 -35.23 39.68
C GLU A 243 14.99 -36.28 39.88
N THR A 244 13.92 -35.95 40.63
CA THR A 244 12.84 -36.90 40.91
C THR A 244 11.80 -37.03 39.79
N LEU A 245 11.82 -36.12 38.81
CA LEU A 245 10.87 -36.17 37.70
C LEU A 245 11.18 -37.33 36.76
N SER A 246 10.16 -37.87 36.07
CA SER A 246 10.39 -38.70 34.89
C SER A 246 11.02 -37.87 33.76
N ASP A 247 11.59 -38.49 32.73
CA ASP A 247 12.17 -37.72 31.62
C ASP A 247 11.11 -36.91 30.86
N GLU A 248 9.88 -37.42 30.76
CA GLU A 248 8.74 -36.68 30.19
C GLU A 248 8.34 -35.49 31.07
N ASP A 249 8.26 -35.67 32.39
CA ASP A 249 7.95 -34.58 33.31
C ASP A 249 9.07 -33.55 33.39
N LEU A 250 10.33 -33.99 33.26
CA LEU A 250 11.50 -33.12 33.20
C LEU A 250 11.49 -32.29 31.92
N GLN A 251 11.22 -32.91 30.77
CA GLN A 251 11.01 -32.20 29.50
C GLN A 251 9.89 -31.17 29.64
N ALA A 252 8.74 -31.54 30.20
CA ALA A 252 7.64 -30.62 30.40
C ALA A 252 8.02 -29.47 31.35
N ALA A 253 8.76 -29.74 32.42
CA ALA A 253 9.24 -28.72 33.35
C ALA A 253 10.16 -27.71 32.64
N ILE A 254 11.15 -28.19 31.88
CA ILE A 254 12.12 -27.36 31.14
C ILE A 254 11.44 -26.48 30.09
N ILE A 255 10.52 -27.05 29.30
CA ILE A 255 9.79 -26.29 28.27
C ILE A 255 8.92 -25.20 28.92
N ASN A 256 8.27 -25.50 30.05
CA ASN A 256 7.40 -24.52 30.70
C ASN A 256 8.18 -23.40 31.40
N THR A 257 9.45 -23.59 31.75
CA THR A 257 10.34 -22.54 32.25
C THR A 257 11.09 -21.80 31.14
N ALA A 258 10.72 -22.02 29.87
CA ALA A 258 11.35 -21.32 28.75
C ALA A 258 11.17 -19.80 28.86
N GLU A 259 12.16 -19.07 28.34
CA GLU A 259 12.06 -17.64 28.17
C GLU A 259 11.20 -17.34 26.95
N VAL A 260 10.16 -16.55 27.13
CA VAL A 260 9.22 -16.14 26.10
C VAL A 260 9.35 -14.64 25.89
N GLU A 261 9.70 -14.24 24.68
CA GLU A 261 9.76 -12.85 24.25
C GLU A 261 8.63 -12.60 23.25
N ILE A 262 7.84 -11.56 23.46
CA ILE A 262 6.77 -11.14 22.56
C ILE A 262 7.02 -9.67 22.19
N GLU A 263 7.20 -9.42 20.90
CA GLU A 263 7.27 -8.08 20.33
C GLU A 263 6.06 -7.89 19.39
N GLU A 264 5.37 -6.76 19.52
CA GLU A 264 4.30 -6.37 18.63
C GLU A 264 4.58 -4.96 18.10
N VAL A 265 4.52 -4.81 16.78
CA VAL A 265 4.78 -3.54 16.10
C VAL A 265 3.63 -3.24 15.16
N MET A 266 3.07 -2.03 15.30
CA MET A 266 1.99 -1.51 14.46
C MET A 266 2.42 -0.20 13.85
N PHE A 267 2.04 0.01 12.60
CA PHE A 267 2.18 1.29 11.93
C PHE A 267 0.79 1.82 11.63
N VAL A 268 0.54 3.01 12.14
CA VAL A 268 -0.69 3.75 11.89
C VAL A 268 -0.28 4.96 11.06
N PRO A 269 -0.73 5.05 9.80
CA PRO A 269 -0.36 6.15 8.92
C PRO A 269 -0.95 7.45 9.47
N ASN A 270 -0.28 8.56 9.19
CA ASN A 270 -0.89 9.86 9.31
C ASN A 270 -2.12 9.91 8.39
N VAL A 271 -3.15 10.68 8.71
CA VAL A 271 -4.41 10.68 7.94
C VAL A 271 -4.20 11.15 6.50
N ALA A 272 -3.06 11.80 6.21
CA ALA A 272 -2.49 11.92 4.88
C ALA A 272 -1.13 11.22 4.78
N ALA A 273 -1.08 9.90 4.82
CA ALA A 273 -0.03 9.21 4.10
C ALA A 273 -0.23 9.55 2.62
N ARG A 274 0.42 10.63 2.19
CA ARG A 274 0.41 11.23 0.84
C ARG A 274 0.88 10.26 -0.25
N ASP A 275 1.35 9.07 0.12
CA ASP A 275 1.97 8.08 -0.77
C ASP A 275 1.54 6.65 -0.44
N LEU A 276 0.24 6.40 -0.28
CA LEU A 276 -0.22 5.02 -0.33
C LEU A 276 -0.20 4.57 -1.78
N GLN A 277 0.84 3.82 -2.13
CA GLN A 277 0.93 3.12 -3.40
C GLN A 277 -0.05 1.96 -3.36
N ILE A 278 -1.35 2.24 -3.52
CA ILE A 278 -2.23 1.18 -3.96
C ILE A 278 -1.89 0.98 -5.43
N GLU A 279 -1.00 0.02 -5.70
CA GLU A 279 -0.79 -0.41 -7.08
C GLU A 279 -2.15 -0.86 -7.61
N ALA A 280 -2.74 -0.03 -8.48
CA ALA A 280 -3.80 -0.45 -9.38
C ALA A 280 -3.20 -1.56 -10.25
N ARG A 281 -3.26 -2.80 -9.75
CA ARG A 281 -2.72 -3.95 -10.47
C ARG A 281 -3.49 -4.05 -11.78
N PRO A 282 -2.80 -4.11 -12.93
CA PRO A 282 -3.46 -4.14 -14.23
C PRO A 282 -4.27 -5.43 -14.34
N GLY A 283 -5.59 -5.31 -14.15
CA GLY A 283 -6.61 -6.28 -14.51
C GLY A 283 -6.58 -7.60 -13.73
N PHE A 284 -7.63 -7.84 -12.94
CA PHE A 284 -8.16 -9.19 -12.79
C PHE A 284 -8.73 -9.64 -14.15
N GLY A 285 -7.84 -9.97 -15.09
CA GLY A 285 -8.17 -10.95 -16.10
C GLY A 285 -8.54 -12.22 -15.36
N ARG A 286 -9.81 -12.64 -15.49
CA ARG A 286 -10.37 -13.93 -15.03
C ARG A 286 -9.25 -14.92 -14.75
N SER A 287 -9.02 -15.22 -13.47
CA SER A 287 -8.15 -16.31 -13.09
C SER A 287 -8.59 -17.55 -13.86
N SER A 288 -7.72 -18.01 -14.76
CA SER A 288 -7.82 -19.41 -15.19
C SER A 288 -7.71 -20.26 -13.93
N PRO A 289 -8.49 -21.36 -13.80
CA PRO A 289 -8.42 -22.22 -12.64
C PRO A 289 -6.97 -22.66 -12.42
N PRO A 290 -6.53 -22.86 -11.16
CA PRO A 290 -5.13 -23.16 -10.88
C PRO A 290 -4.74 -24.46 -11.57
N GLY A 291 -3.95 -24.35 -12.65
CA GLY A 291 -3.26 -25.47 -13.23
C GLY A 291 -2.27 -25.98 -12.19
N GLY A 292 -2.38 -27.27 -11.84
CA GLY A 292 -1.47 -27.93 -10.91
C GLY A 292 -0.02 -27.76 -11.37
N GLY A 293 0.75 -26.98 -10.62
CA GLY A 293 2.19 -26.82 -10.79
C GLY A 293 2.90 -27.44 -9.60
N GLU A 294 3.71 -28.47 -9.88
CA GLU A 294 4.67 -29.08 -8.95
C GLU A 294 5.59 -28.04 -8.32
N PHE A 295 5.81 -28.16 -7.01
CA PHE A 295 6.92 -27.50 -6.31
C PHE A 295 8.24 -28.12 -6.78
N GLY A 296 8.94 -27.44 -7.70
CA GLY A 296 10.32 -27.74 -8.09
C GLY A 296 11.30 -26.90 -7.30
N LEU A 297 12.16 -27.56 -6.50
CA LEU A 297 13.29 -26.97 -5.80
C LEU A 297 14.34 -26.41 -6.78
N ALA A 298 15.02 -25.35 -6.31
CA ALA A 298 16.07 -24.54 -6.92
C ALA A 298 16.97 -25.18 -7.98
N GLY A 299 17.18 -24.44 -9.08
CA GLY A 299 18.25 -24.64 -10.06
C GLY A 299 18.80 -23.30 -10.54
N SER A 300 20.07 -23.04 -10.24
CA SER A 300 20.87 -21.87 -10.58
C SER A 300 21.18 -21.73 -12.08
N GLY A 301 21.21 -20.50 -12.61
CA GLY A 301 22.16 -20.10 -13.66
C GLY A 301 21.62 -19.21 -14.82
N GLY A 302 22.24 -18.04 -15.01
CA GLY A 302 22.41 -17.40 -16.33
C GLY A 302 21.89 -15.95 -16.47
N PRO A 303 22.73 -14.96 -16.85
CA PRO A 303 22.30 -13.59 -17.09
C PRO A 303 21.76 -13.44 -18.52
N GLN A 304 20.52 -12.96 -18.67
CA GLN A 304 20.00 -12.51 -19.97
C GLN A 304 19.90 -10.98 -19.99
N ALA A 305 20.59 -10.41 -20.97
CA ALA A 305 20.55 -9.01 -21.34
C ALA A 305 19.29 -8.76 -22.19
N SER A 306 18.46 -7.80 -21.76
CA SER A 306 17.31 -7.33 -22.52
C SER A 306 17.64 -6.00 -23.17
N SER A 307 17.84 -6.02 -24.49
CA SER A 307 18.00 -4.85 -25.34
C SER A 307 16.65 -4.17 -25.60
N LEU A 308 16.52 -2.90 -25.21
CA LEU A 308 15.39 -2.03 -25.54
C LEU A 308 15.43 -1.61 -27.03
N PRO A 309 14.28 -1.48 -27.71
CA PRO A 309 14.20 -0.90 -29.05
C PRO A 309 14.29 0.64 -29.01
N PRO A 310 14.80 1.30 -30.09
CA PRO A 310 15.09 2.73 -30.09
C PRO A 310 13.83 3.59 -30.23
N ALA A 311 13.81 4.69 -29.47
CA ALA A 311 12.78 5.72 -29.47
C ALA A 311 12.69 6.48 -30.81
N HIS A 312 11.45 6.82 -31.18
CA HIS A 312 11.10 7.62 -32.35
C HIS A 312 11.49 9.10 -32.23
N ARG A 313 11.69 9.69 -33.41
CA ARG A 313 12.30 11.00 -33.72
C ARG A 313 11.53 12.23 -33.18
N ARG A 314 12.33 13.24 -32.81
CA ARG A 314 12.00 14.64 -32.51
C ARG A 314 11.14 15.32 -33.59
N GLY A 315 10.11 16.05 -33.16
CA GLY A 315 9.47 17.14 -33.91
C GLY A 315 10.31 18.42 -33.85
N PRO A 316 10.03 19.44 -34.71
CA PRO A 316 10.97 20.51 -35.00
C PRO A 316 11.08 21.56 -33.88
N ASP A 317 12.32 21.76 -33.44
CA ASP A 317 12.78 22.93 -32.69
C ASP A 317 12.51 24.24 -33.46
N GLY A 318 11.88 25.21 -32.78
CA GLY A 318 11.53 26.48 -33.43
C GLY A 318 11.20 27.66 -32.53
N LEU A 319 11.71 27.74 -31.29
CA LEU A 319 11.76 29.00 -30.52
C LEU A 319 13.21 29.32 -30.22
N ARG A 320 13.80 30.24 -31.00
CA ARG A 320 15.13 30.79 -30.74
C ARG A 320 15.01 32.12 -30.01
N VAL A 321 15.62 32.17 -28.83
CA VAL A 321 16.01 33.43 -28.17
C VAL A 321 17.14 34.05 -28.99
N GLN A 322 16.97 35.28 -29.47
CA GLN A 322 18.02 36.02 -30.16
C GLN A 322 18.50 37.19 -29.28
N ALA A 323 19.77 37.18 -28.93
CA ALA A 323 20.47 38.31 -28.32
C ALA A 323 21.46 38.88 -29.33
N GLY A 324 21.37 40.18 -29.61
CA GLY A 324 22.32 40.92 -30.45
C GLY A 324 22.26 42.42 -30.16
N PRO A 325 23.39 43.14 -30.26
CA PRO A 325 23.47 44.56 -29.91
C PRO A 325 22.83 45.44 -31.00
N ILE A 326 22.03 46.41 -30.58
CA ILE A 326 21.39 47.40 -31.45
C ILE A 326 22.42 48.48 -31.79
N THR A 327 22.89 48.52 -33.04
CA THR A 327 23.57 49.67 -33.63
C THR A 327 22.81 50.09 -34.88
N GLY A 328 22.17 51.24 -34.83
CA GLY A 328 21.51 51.84 -36.00
C GLY A 328 20.53 52.92 -35.59
N ALA A 329 21.00 54.16 -35.54
CA ALA A 329 20.14 55.33 -35.53
C ALA A 329 19.42 55.43 -36.88
N SER A 330 18.09 55.36 -36.87
CA SER A 330 17.26 55.66 -38.03
C SER A 330 16.04 56.46 -37.59
N ASP A 331 15.99 57.69 -38.13
CA ASP A 331 14.85 58.58 -38.37
C ASP A 331 13.57 58.37 -37.54
N PHE A 332 13.28 59.36 -36.70
CA PHE A 332 11.95 59.63 -36.16
C PHE A 332 10.98 60.07 -37.28
N ARG A 333 10.55 59.13 -38.11
CA ARG A 333 9.27 59.27 -38.81
C ARG A 333 8.17 58.87 -37.85
N ALA A 334 7.07 59.64 -37.85
CA ALA A 334 5.88 59.32 -37.07
C ALA A 334 5.55 57.84 -37.25
N ARG A 335 5.60 57.06 -36.14
CA ARG A 335 5.24 55.65 -36.15
C ARG A 335 3.84 55.54 -36.75
N GLU A 336 3.72 54.92 -37.92
CA GLU A 336 2.41 54.54 -38.43
C GLU A 336 1.68 53.78 -37.31
N PRO A 337 0.38 54.03 -37.07
CA PRO A 337 -0.37 53.33 -36.05
C PRO A 337 -0.26 51.83 -36.32
N LEU A 338 0.42 51.14 -35.40
CA LEU A 338 0.73 49.73 -35.49
C LEU A 338 -0.58 48.95 -35.32
N ASN A 339 -1.28 48.66 -36.42
CA ASN A 339 -2.53 47.93 -36.38
C ASN A 339 -2.24 46.41 -36.34
N ILE A 340 -2.15 45.85 -35.14
CA ILE A 340 -1.88 44.41 -34.91
C ILE A 340 -3.14 43.72 -34.40
N SER A 341 -3.36 42.51 -34.89
CA SER A 341 -4.47 41.65 -34.48
C SER A 341 -4.02 40.20 -34.48
N GLU A 342 -3.71 39.68 -33.30
CA GLU A 342 -3.21 38.31 -33.11
C GLU A 342 -4.09 37.51 -32.17
N ASP A 343 -4.28 36.23 -32.51
CA ASP A 343 -4.95 35.24 -31.70
C ASP A 343 -3.95 34.10 -31.46
N ILE A 344 -3.52 33.94 -30.21
CA ILE A 344 -2.52 32.96 -29.78
C ILE A 344 -3.25 31.88 -28.99
N ALA A 345 -3.18 30.63 -29.47
CA ALA A 345 -3.73 29.50 -28.73
C ALA A 345 -2.92 29.28 -27.45
N ILE A 346 -3.62 29.06 -26.34
CA ILE A 346 -3.02 28.59 -25.09
C ILE A 346 -3.16 27.08 -25.06
N ASP A 347 -2.05 26.40 -24.78
CA ASP A 347 -1.99 24.96 -24.72
C ASP A 347 -2.99 24.39 -23.71
N ARG A 348 -3.36 23.14 -23.96
CA ARG A 348 -4.24 22.36 -23.10
C ARG A 348 -3.54 22.05 -21.77
N GLU A 349 -4.16 22.47 -20.69
CA GLU A 349 -3.79 22.14 -19.31
C GLU A 349 -4.85 21.27 -18.65
N ILE A 350 -4.42 20.43 -17.70
CA ILE A 350 -5.30 19.60 -16.87
C ILE A 350 -5.22 20.08 -15.43
N TYR A 351 -6.37 20.46 -14.91
CA TYR A 351 -6.55 20.73 -13.49
C TYR A 351 -7.30 19.54 -12.87
N LEU A 352 -7.08 19.30 -11.58
CA LEU A 352 -7.84 18.30 -10.84
C LEU A 352 -8.54 18.96 -9.67
N THR A 353 -9.82 18.64 -9.49
CA THR A 353 -10.59 19.00 -8.30
C THR A 353 -11.08 17.75 -7.58
N GLY A 354 -11.45 17.91 -6.32
CA GLY A 354 -11.99 16.82 -5.51
C GLY A 354 -11.07 16.44 -4.36
N PHE A 355 -11.18 15.20 -3.90
CA PHE A 355 -10.36 14.68 -2.82
C PHE A 355 -10.06 13.20 -3.03
N THR A 356 -8.93 12.78 -2.49
CA THR A 356 -8.59 11.37 -2.35
C THR A 356 -8.15 11.11 -0.92
N TYR A 357 -8.60 10.00 -0.39
CA TYR A 357 -8.37 9.59 0.98
C TYR A 357 -7.94 8.12 0.98
N GLY A 358 -6.82 7.81 1.60
CA GLY A 358 -6.40 6.43 1.77
C GLY A 358 -5.68 6.22 3.09
N ARG A 359 -5.72 4.99 3.59
CA ARG A 359 -4.89 4.55 4.73
C ARG A 359 -4.34 3.15 4.48
N ALA A 360 -3.06 2.92 4.77
CA ALA A 360 -2.48 1.59 4.88
C ALA A 360 -1.97 1.36 6.30
N TYR A 361 -2.47 0.31 6.92
CA TYR A 361 -2.10 -0.15 8.24
C TYR A 361 -1.21 -1.36 8.09
N GLU A 362 -0.20 -1.44 8.94
CA GLU A 362 0.68 -2.61 9.01
C GLU A 362 0.76 -3.09 10.45
N TRP A 363 0.80 -4.40 10.60
CA TRP A 363 0.95 -5.07 11.88
C TRP A 363 1.90 -6.26 11.72
N ARG A 364 2.79 -6.43 12.69
CA ARG A 364 3.52 -7.67 12.89
C ARG A 364 3.62 -8.01 14.36
N ARG A 365 3.63 -9.30 14.67
CA ARG A 365 3.85 -9.79 16.03
C ARG A 365 4.85 -10.91 16.00
N ARG A 366 5.95 -10.73 16.70
CA ARG A 366 7.09 -11.64 16.83
C ARG A 366 7.02 -12.32 18.19
N VAL A 367 7.02 -13.65 18.19
CA VAL A 367 7.08 -14.49 19.40
C VAL A 367 8.32 -15.35 19.29
N SER A 368 9.18 -15.25 20.30
CA SER A 368 10.41 -16.02 20.46
C SER A 368 10.31 -16.85 21.73
N VAL A 369 10.67 -18.13 21.64
CA VAL A 369 10.71 -19.06 22.76
C VAL A 369 12.10 -19.65 22.84
N THR A 370 12.83 -19.34 23.90
CA THR A 370 14.17 -19.87 24.15
C THR A 370 14.13 -20.93 25.24
N ILE A 371 14.44 -22.16 24.84
CA ILE A 371 14.48 -23.32 25.74
C ILE A 371 15.94 -23.65 26.05
N ALA A 372 16.30 -23.63 27.33
CA ALA A 372 17.59 -24.10 27.83
C ALA A 372 17.48 -25.58 28.19
N TRP A 373 17.78 -26.47 27.22
CA TRP A 373 17.67 -27.91 27.43
C TRP A 373 18.67 -28.49 28.45
N CYS A 374 19.65 -27.68 28.82
CA CYS A 374 20.72 -27.91 29.77
C CYS A 374 21.27 -26.53 30.21
N PHE A 375 22.02 -26.49 31.29
CA PHE A 375 22.45 -25.24 31.92
C PHE A 375 23.61 -24.53 31.21
N THR A 376 24.33 -25.22 30.32
CA THR A 376 25.50 -24.67 29.62
C THR A 376 25.45 -24.98 28.11
N GLY A 377 25.30 -23.95 27.28
CA GLY A 377 25.57 -24.02 25.83
C GLY A 377 24.51 -24.62 24.90
N CYS A 378 23.37 -25.08 25.40
CA CYS A 378 22.32 -25.78 24.60
C CYS A 378 20.99 -25.01 24.52
N ARG A 379 21.06 -23.68 24.55
CA ARG A 379 19.88 -22.82 24.39
C ARG A 379 19.41 -22.85 22.95
N ARG A 380 18.12 -23.08 22.75
CA ARG A 380 17.49 -23.10 21.41
C ARG A 380 16.35 -22.11 21.37
N THR A 381 16.45 -21.18 20.43
CA THR A 381 15.42 -20.18 20.20
C THR A 381 14.58 -20.56 18.98
N TYR A 382 13.30 -20.71 19.22
CA TYR A 382 12.26 -20.86 18.20
C TYR A 382 11.55 -19.54 18.02
N TYR A 383 11.13 -19.25 16.79
CA TYR A 383 10.55 -17.96 16.49
C TYR A 383 9.47 -18.04 15.42
N VAL A 384 8.46 -17.20 15.58
CA VAL A 384 7.34 -17.02 14.66
C VAL A 384 6.94 -15.55 14.63
N GLU A 385 6.77 -15.00 13.44
CA GLU A 385 6.32 -13.63 13.18
C GLU A 385 5.24 -13.61 12.11
N PRO A 386 3.96 -13.74 12.51
CA PRO A 386 2.87 -13.31 11.66
C PRO A 386 2.95 -11.81 11.39
N TYR A 387 2.59 -11.45 10.16
CA TYR A 387 2.39 -10.07 9.75
C TYR A 387 1.15 -9.93 8.86
N ALA A 388 0.58 -8.73 8.85
CA ALA A 388 -0.54 -8.37 8.01
C ALA A 388 -0.51 -6.89 7.64
N GLY A 389 -1.00 -6.58 6.45
CA GLY A 389 -1.22 -5.24 5.95
C GLY A 389 -2.65 -5.09 5.46
N PHE A 390 -3.25 -3.93 5.71
CA PHE A 390 -4.57 -3.58 5.19
C PHE A 390 -4.51 -2.16 4.66
N SER A 391 -4.88 -1.96 3.41
CA SER A 391 -5.02 -0.63 2.82
C SER A 391 -6.42 -0.40 2.27
N TYR A 392 -6.82 0.86 2.21
CA TYR A 392 -7.99 1.27 1.46
C TYR A 392 -7.78 2.66 0.87
N GLY A 393 -8.40 2.90 -0.27
CA GLY A 393 -8.43 4.17 -0.98
C GLY A 393 -9.87 4.52 -1.35
N PHE A 394 -10.27 5.76 -1.10
CA PHE A 394 -11.57 6.31 -1.44
C PHE A 394 -11.40 7.73 -1.96
N GLY A 395 -12.04 8.08 -3.07
CA GLY A 395 -11.88 9.42 -3.63
C GLY A 395 -12.92 9.78 -4.66
N LEU A 396 -13.12 11.08 -4.80
CA LEU A 396 -13.87 11.71 -5.88
C LEU A 396 -12.94 12.72 -6.53
N ARG A 397 -12.63 12.51 -7.81
CA ARG A 397 -11.58 13.23 -8.52
C ARG A 397 -12.13 13.66 -9.87
N PHE A 398 -12.14 14.95 -10.15
CA PHE A 398 -12.77 15.48 -11.35
C PHE A 398 -11.74 16.23 -12.18
N PRO A 399 -11.18 15.58 -13.22
CA PRO A 399 -10.24 16.21 -14.11
C PRO A 399 -10.97 17.23 -14.98
N ILE A 400 -10.41 18.44 -15.04
CA ILE A 400 -10.94 19.55 -15.81
C ILE A 400 -9.88 19.93 -16.84
N ARG A 401 -10.28 19.88 -18.10
CA ARG A 401 -9.45 20.39 -19.20
C ARG A 401 -9.66 21.89 -19.29
N MET A 402 -8.56 22.66 -19.32
CA MET A 402 -8.56 24.10 -19.58
C MET A 402 -7.67 24.39 -20.80
N GLU A 403 -8.20 25.12 -21.76
CA GLU A 403 -7.47 25.64 -22.92
C GLU A 403 -8.02 27.02 -23.25
N GLY A 404 -7.49 27.71 -24.26
CA GLY A 404 -8.10 28.97 -24.66
C GLY A 404 -7.36 29.74 -25.72
N THR A 405 -7.75 30.99 -25.89
CA THR A 405 -7.11 31.90 -26.85
C THR A 405 -6.80 33.23 -26.20
N TYR A 406 -5.53 33.63 -26.24
CA TYR A 406 -5.12 34.99 -25.96
C TYR A 406 -5.35 35.84 -27.22
N ARG A 407 -6.20 36.85 -27.13
CA ARG A 407 -6.50 37.78 -28.22
C ARG A 407 -5.87 39.12 -27.93
N TYR A 408 -4.98 39.55 -28.81
CA TYR A 408 -4.33 40.86 -28.76
C TYR A 408 -4.78 41.71 -29.94
N ARG A 409 -5.13 42.97 -29.66
CA ARG A 409 -5.53 43.97 -30.65
C ARG A 409 -4.88 45.30 -30.30
N HIS A 410 -4.09 45.85 -31.22
CA HIS A 410 -3.64 47.22 -31.16
C HIS A 410 -4.16 47.91 -32.41
N GLN A 411 -5.10 48.85 -32.28
CA GLN A 411 -5.70 49.55 -33.42
C GLN A 411 -5.90 51.02 -33.10
N ASN A 412 -5.44 51.91 -33.98
CA ASN A 412 -5.58 53.36 -33.83
C ASN A 412 -5.08 53.89 -32.46
N GLY A 413 -4.00 53.32 -31.94
CA GLY A 413 -3.43 53.67 -30.63
C GLY A 413 -4.18 53.09 -29.42
N ASN A 414 -5.24 52.31 -29.63
CA ASN A 414 -5.93 51.58 -28.56
C ASN A 414 -5.40 50.15 -28.51
N GLU A 415 -4.78 49.80 -27.39
CA GLU A 415 -4.26 48.46 -27.10
C GLU A 415 -5.23 47.72 -26.18
N ARG A 416 -5.59 46.48 -26.56
CA ARG A 416 -6.49 45.62 -25.81
C ARG A 416 -6.00 44.18 -25.89
N ALA A 417 -5.94 43.51 -24.75
CA ALA A 417 -5.75 42.09 -24.66
C ALA A 417 -6.92 41.44 -23.93
N SER A 418 -7.21 40.19 -24.28
CA SER A 418 -8.19 39.38 -23.54
C SER A 418 -7.80 37.91 -23.59
N PHE A 419 -8.19 37.16 -22.57
CA PHE A 419 -8.12 35.72 -22.55
C PHE A 419 -9.52 35.13 -22.69
N VAL A 420 -9.67 34.19 -23.63
CA VAL A 420 -10.92 33.48 -23.89
C VAL A 420 -10.72 32.01 -23.50
N PRO A 421 -10.98 31.63 -22.24
CA PRO A 421 -10.83 30.26 -21.77
C PRO A 421 -11.91 29.35 -22.34
N GLN A 422 -11.58 28.09 -22.50
CA GLN A 422 -12.49 26.97 -22.65
C GLN A 422 -12.16 26.01 -21.51
N PHE A 423 -13.17 25.63 -20.73
CA PHE A 423 -12.97 24.63 -19.69
C PHE A 423 -14.19 23.72 -19.57
N MET A 424 -13.93 22.44 -19.36
CA MET A 424 -14.95 21.41 -19.21
C MET A 424 -14.41 20.22 -18.40
N PRO A 425 -15.27 19.52 -17.63
CA PRO A 425 -14.90 18.23 -17.07
C PRO A 425 -14.63 17.22 -18.20
N ILE A 426 -13.76 16.25 -17.92
CA ILE A 426 -13.45 15.14 -18.83
C ILE A 426 -13.51 13.81 -18.07
N ASP A 427 -13.67 12.72 -18.81
CA ASP A 427 -13.33 11.36 -18.36
C ASP A 427 -11.81 11.21 -18.55
N GLY A 428 -11.07 11.21 -17.46
CA GLY A 428 -9.63 11.36 -17.41
C GLY A 428 -8.90 10.04 -17.66
N SER A 429 -7.87 10.09 -18.49
CA SER A 429 -6.92 8.97 -18.57
C SER A 429 -5.88 9.05 -17.45
N VAL A 430 -5.20 7.94 -17.15
CA VAL A 430 -4.00 7.93 -16.27
C VAL A 430 -3.00 9.04 -16.63
N GLN A 431 -2.85 9.36 -17.92
CA GLN A 431 -1.97 10.42 -18.39
C GLN A 431 -2.48 11.82 -18.01
N ASP A 432 -3.80 12.06 -18.00
CA ASP A 432 -4.38 13.34 -17.59
C ASP A 432 -4.15 13.59 -16.10
N TYR A 433 -4.34 12.58 -15.25
CA TYR A 433 -4.04 12.66 -13.82
C TYR A 433 -2.54 12.93 -13.57
N SER A 434 -1.66 12.22 -14.28
CA SER A 434 -0.21 12.46 -14.19
C SER A 434 0.16 13.89 -14.61
N ARG A 435 -0.48 14.44 -15.66
CA ARG A 435 -0.27 15.84 -16.10
C ARG A 435 -0.79 16.86 -15.10
N ALA A 436 -1.88 16.54 -14.39
CA ALA A 436 -2.36 17.36 -13.29
C ALA A 436 -1.35 17.40 -12.12
N GLY A 437 -0.37 16.50 -12.09
CA GLY A 437 0.67 16.44 -11.06
C GLY A 437 0.40 15.40 -9.97
N ILE A 438 -0.64 14.56 -10.12
CA ILE A 438 -0.87 13.45 -9.18
C ILE A 438 0.34 12.50 -9.16
N ALA A 439 0.76 12.13 -7.95
CA ALA A 439 1.80 11.14 -7.75
C ALA A 439 1.39 9.78 -8.33
N ASN A 440 2.35 9.00 -8.84
CA ASN A 440 2.06 7.68 -9.41
C ASN A 440 1.32 6.74 -8.43
N SER A 441 1.59 6.91 -7.14
CA SER A 441 0.96 6.22 -6.01
C SER A 441 -0.56 6.44 -5.94
N GLN A 442 -1.04 7.57 -6.46
CA GLN A 442 -2.43 8.03 -6.36
C GLN A 442 -3.13 8.05 -7.71
N LEU A 443 -2.63 7.35 -8.73
CA LEU A 443 -3.26 7.34 -10.05
C LEU A 443 -4.59 6.56 -10.04
N PHE A 444 -4.70 5.46 -9.28
CA PHE A 444 -5.88 4.59 -9.19
C PHE A 444 -6.54 4.37 -10.56
N GLY A 445 -5.76 3.89 -11.53
CA GLY A 445 -6.23 3.62 -12.90
C GLY A 445 -6.77 4.83 -13.69
N GLY A 446 -6.66 6.06 -13.17
CA GLY A 446 -7.31 7.25 -13.74
C GLY A 446 -8.82 7.33 -13.46
N GLN A 447 -9.32 6.74 -12.37
CA GLN A 447 -10.74 6.73 -12.03
C GLN A 447 -11.26 8.02 -11.38
N GLU A 448 -12.41 8.56 -11.80
CA GLU A 448 -13.04 9.69 -11.10
C GLU A 448 -13.60 9.30 -9.72
N LEU A 449 -14.12 8.08 -9.59
CA LEU A 449 -14.56 7.50 -8.33
C LEU A 449 -13.60 6.38 -7.94
N VAL A 450 -12.90 6.53 -6.82
CA VAL A 450 -12.00 5.50 -6.28
C VAL A 450 -12.65 4.85 -5.09
N ALA A 451 -12.65 3.51 -5.04
CA ALA A 451 -13.08 2.73 -3.88
C ALA A 451 -12.35 1.38 -3.85
N GLU A 452 -11.08 1.42 -3.45
CA GLU A 452 -10.21 0.24 -3.42
C GLU A 452 -9.93 -0.19 -1.98
N ALA A 453 -9.81 -1.50 -1.75
CA ALA A 453 -9.31 -2.06 -0.51
C ALA A 453 -8.35 -3.21 -0.81
N THR A 454 -7.21 -3.25 -0.14
CA THR A 454 -6.25 -4.36 -0.23
C THR A 454 -5.95 -4.94 1.14
N ALA A 455 -5.70 -6.25 1.18
CA ALA A 455 -5.25 -6.94 2.37
C ALA A 455 -4.15 -7.94 1.99
N ASN A 456 -3.07 -7.95 2.76
CA ASN A 456 -1.99 -8.94 2.64
C ASN A 456 -1.66 -9.53 4.01
N SER A 457 -1.07 -10.72 4.02
CA SER A 457 -0.63 -11.36 5.27
C SER A 457 0.52 -12.32 5.01
N GLY A 458 1.24 -12.70 6.05
CA GLY A 458 2.27 -13.72 5.94
C GLY A 458 2.84 -14.15 7.27
N LEU A 459 3.84 -15.03 7.22
CA LEU A 459 4.46 -15.67 8.37
C LEU A 459 5.95 -15.88 8.13
N VAL A 460 6.78 -15.25 8.96
CA VAL A 460 8.21 -15.55 9.04
C VAL A 460 8.44 -16.51 10.21
N TYR A 461 9.30 -17.51 10.05
CA TYR A 461 9.54 -18.48 11.12
C TYR A 461 10.98 -19.00 11.16
N LYS A 462 11.37 -19.46 12.35
CA LYS A 462 12.57 -20.26 12.61
C LYS A 462 12.23 -21.43 13.54
N LEU A 463 12.39 -22.63 13.01
CA LEU A 463 12.09 -23.92 13.63
C LEU A 463 13.39 -24.67 13.99
N PRO A 464 13.30 -25.82 14.70
CA PRO A 464 14.46 -26.68 14.93
C PRO A 464 15.23 -27.05 13.65
N HIS A 465 16.51 -27.41 13.81
CA HIS A 465 17.42 -27.81 12.73
C HIS A 465 17.70 -26.74 11.67
N GLY A 466 17.59 -25.46 12.05
CA GLY A 466 17.87 -24.34 11.14
C GLY A 466 16.83 -24.17 10.03
N ARG A 467 15.69 -24.87 10.10
CA ARG A 467 14.57 -24.65 9.17
C ARG A 467 14.01 -23.25 9.43
N GLN A 468 14.16 -22.36 8.46
CA GLN A 468 13.63 -21.01 8.52
C GLN A 468 13.05 -20.64 7.16
N GLY A 469 12.05 -19.77 7.15
CA GLY A 469 11.41 -19.36 5.91
C GLY A 469 10.45 -18.20 6.09
N ASP A 470 9.91 -17.78 4.96
CA ASP A 470 8.83 -16.81 4.81
C ASP A 470 7.68 -17.48 4.03
N LEU A 471 6.48 -17.33 4.54
CA LEU A 471 5.24 -17.70 3.88
C LEU A 471 4.43 -16.43 3.68
N SER A 472 4.64 -15.74 2.56
CA SER A 472 3.78 -14.65 2.14
C SER A 472 2.47 -15.24 1.60
N LEU A 473 1.34 -14.84 2.18
CA LEU A 473 0.01 -15.26 1.76
C LEU A 473 -0.68 -14.14 0.98
N PHE A 474 -1.60 -14.56 0.10
CA PHE A 474 -2.47 -13.80 -0.79
C PHE A 474 -2.57 -12.28 -0.53
N ASP A 475 -2.36 -11.52 -1.60
CA ASP A 475 -2.78 -10.13 -1.71
C ASP A 475 -4.20 -10.09 -2.31
N VAL A 476 -5.18 -9.76 -1.48
CA VAL A 476 -6.56 -9.60 -1.92
C VAL A 476 -6.80 -8.11 -2.14
N GLY A 477 -6.74 -7.69 -3.39
CA GLY A 477 -7.23 -6.39 -3.84
C GLY A 477 -8.68 -6.48 -4.30
N LEU A 478 -9.53 -5.58 -3.83
CA LEU A 478 -10.91 -5.42 -4.27
C LEU A 478 -11.12 -3.97 -4.68
N ASP A 479 -11.42 -3.75 -5.96
CA ASP A 479 -12.03 -2.51 -6.42
C ASP A 479 -13.56 -2.66 -6.28
N LEU A 480 -14.15 -1.85 -5.39
CA LEU A 480 -15.58 -1.84 -5.15
C LEU A 480 -16.35 -1.21 -6.33
N THR A 481 -15.68 -0.40 -7.16
CA THR A 481 -16.29 0.25 -8.31
C THR A 481 -16.61 -0.72 -9.44
N ASP A 482 -15.91 -1.85 -9.53
CA ASP A 482 -16.22 -2.98 -10.43
C ASP A 482 -17.64 -3.54 -10.20
N ARG A 483 -18.19 -3.32 -9.00
CA ARG A 483 -19.52 -3.79 -8.60
C ARG A 483 -20.60 -2.73 -8.72
N LEU A 484 -20.24 -1.51 -9.11
CA LEU A 484 -21.19 -0.44 -9.33
C LEU A 484 -21.84 -0.59 -10.72
N PRO A 485 -23.15 -0.32 -10.86
CA PRO A 485 -23.78 -0.23 -12.16
C PRO A 485 -23.25 1.00 -12.94
N ALA A 486 -23.37 0.96 -14.27
CA ALA A 486 -23.12 2.13 -15.11
C ALA A 486 -23.98 3.34 -14.65
N PRO A 487 -23.47 4.58 -14.77
CA PRO A 487 -22.17 4.95 -15.35
C PRO A 487 -21.00 4.92 -14.35
N PHE A 488 -21.18 4.41 -13.13
CA PHE A 488 -20.10 4.38 -12.11
C PHE A 488 -19.26 3.10 -12.13
N ALA A 489 -19.50 2.21 -13.09
CA ALA A 489 -18.81 0.95 -13.22
C ALA A 489 -17.31 1.17 -13.50
N ASN A 490 -16.45 0.48 -12.76
CA ASN A 490 -14.98 0.62 -12.81
C ASN A 490 -14.47 2.02 -12.44
N GLY A 491 -15.29 2.85 -11.80
CA GLY A 491 -14.88 4.14 -11.26
C GLY A 491 -14.70 5.25 -12.30
N GLN A 492 -14.77 4.92 -13.59
CA GLN A 492 -14.67 5.87 -14.70
C GLN A 492 -16.03 6.48 -14.99
N LEU A 493 -16.15 7.80 -14.88
CA LEU A 493 -17.37 8.52 -15.22
C LEU A 493 -17.05 9.89 -15.80
N LEU A 494 -17.77 10.30 -16.85
CA LEU A 494 -17.72 11.69 -17.32
C LEU A 494 -18.46 12.58 -16.31
N PRO A 495 -17.79 13.50 -15.58
CA PRO A 495 -18.47 14.37 -14.63
C PRO A 495 -19.40 15.34 -15.39
N PRO A 496 -20.56 15.72 -14.83
CA PRO A 496 -21.53 16.57 -15.52
C PRO A 496 -20.98 17.99 -15.70
N SER A 497 -21.08 18.58 -16.89
CA SER A 497 -20.75 20.00 -17.05
C SER A 497 -21.69 20.89 -16.21
N PRO A 498 -21.34 22.15 -15.92
CA PRO A 498 -22.23 23.06 -15.21
C PRO A 498 -23.59 23.18 -15.93
N GLY A 499 -24.68 22.92 -15.21
CA GLY A 499 -26.04 22.87 -15.74
C GLY A 499 -26.48 21.50 -16.27
N ASP A 500 -25.55 20.55 -16.43
CA ASP A 500 -25.85 19.19 -16.87
C ASP A 500 -26.05 18.23 -15.69
N ARG A 501 -26.53 17.03 -16.01
CA ARG A 501 -26.77 15.92 -15.06
C ARG A 501 -26.28 14.63 -15.67
N THR A 502 -25.75 13.72 -14.85
CA THR A 502 -25.41 12.36 -15.33
C THR A 502 -26.65 11.52 -15.56
N ASP A 503 -26.47 10.42 -16.30
CA ASP A 503 -27.50 9.40 -16.42
C ASP A 503 -27.88 8.83 -15.04
N PRO A 504 -29.17 8.56 -14.82
CA PRO A 504 -29.65 7.99 -13.57
C PRO A 504 -29.19 6.57 -13.32
N VAL A 505 -28.75 6.32 -12.08
CA VAL A 505 -28.52 4.97 -11.55
C VAL A 505 -29.66 4.55 -10.67
N ALA A 506 -30.39 3.52 -11.10
CA ALA A 506 -31.46 2.91 -10.32
C ALA A 506 -30.92 1.82 -9.40
N ARG A 507 -31.32 1.85 -8.13
CA ARG A 507 -31.13 0.77 -7.16
C ARG A 507 -32.47 0.38 -6.56
N ALA A 508 -32.89 -0.86 -6.77
CA ALA A 508 -34.01 -1.46 -6.03
C ALA A 508 -33.53 -2.17 -4.77
N PHE A 509 -34.34 -2.10 -3.73
CA PHE A 509 -34.15 -2.84 -2.48
C PHE A 509 -34.98 -4.13 -2.53
N GLU A 510 -34.48 -5.13 -3.26
CA GLU A 510 -35.20 -6.38 -3.55
C GLU A 510 -35.54 -7.21 -2.29
N SER A 511 -34.81 -6.98 -1.19
CA SER A 511 -35.09 -7.61 0.11
C SER A 511 -36.40 -7.12 0.74
N VAL A 512 -36.92 -5.98 0.30
CA VAL A 512 -38.19 -5.42 0.78
C VAL A 512 -39.23 -5.59 -0.31
N ASP A 513 -40.22 -6.46 -0.07
CA ASP A 513 -41.43 -6.55 -0.89
C ASP A 513 -42.57 -5.82 -0.18
N LEU A 514 -43.02 -4.71 -0.75
CA LEU A 514 -44.11 -3.91 -0.24
C LEU A 514 -45.46 -4.65 -0.30
N LEU A 515 -45.55 -5.73 -1.10
CA LEU A 515 -46.70 -6.63 -1.12
C LEU A 515 -46.62 -7.74 -0.05
N LEU A 516 -45.55 -7.78 0.74
CA LEU A 516 -45.33 -8.77 1.81
C LEU A 516 -45.47 -10.22 1.32
N ASN A 517 -44.99 -10.49 0.09
CA ASN A 517 -45.08 -11.78 -0.61
C ASN A 517 -46.52 -12.27 -0.86
N ARG A 518 -47.55 -11.42 -0.71
CA ARG A 518 -48.95 -11.77 -0.97
C ARG A 518 -49.32 -11.77 -2.45
N GLY A 519 -48.42 -11.28 -3.31
CA GLY A 519 -48.61 -11.21 -4.76
C GLY A 519 -48.16 -12.45 -5.53
N ASN A 520 -47.72 -13.52 -4.87
CA ASN A 520 -47.26 -14.75 -5.53
C ASN A 520 -48.34 -15.84 -5.52
N PHE A 521 -48.79 -16.27 -6.70
CA PHE A 521 -49.84 -17.29 -6.88
C PHE A 521 -49.30 -18.57 -7.55
N GLY A 522 -48.00 -18.83 -7.44
CA GLY A 522 -47.33 -20.00 -8.02
C GLY A 522 -46.88 -19.75 -9.45
N ALA A 523 -47.76 -19.98 -10.42
CA ALA A 523 -47.46 -19.83 -11.86
C ALA A 523 -47.50 -18.38 -12.35
N VAL A 524 -48.01 -17.45 -11.56
CA VAL A 524 -47.98 -16.02 -11.83
C VAL A 524 -47.74 -15.28 -10.52
N GLY A 525 -47.05 -14.16 -10.58
CA GLY A 525 -46.91 -13.32 -9.40
C GLY A 525 -46.38 -11.93 -9.69
N ALA A 526 -46.49 -11.08 -8.68
CA ALA A 526 -45.92 -9.75 -8.69
C ALA A 526 -45.28 -9.42 -7.34
N ARG A 527 -44.22 -8.61 -7.40
CA ARG A 527 -43.54 -8.00 -6.25
C ARG A 527 -43.36 -6.52 -6.51
N VAL A 528 -43.38 -5.72 -5.45
CA VAL A 528 -43.10 -4.28 -5.55
C VAL A 528 -41.98 -3.95 -4.58
N HIS A 529 -40.86 -3.52 -5.13
CA HIS A 529 -39.67 -3.17 -4.37
C HIS A 529 -39.54 -1.65 -4.28
N PRO A 530 -39.19 -1.07 -3.12
CA PRO A 530 -38.78 0.31 -3.08
C PRO A 530 -37.48 0.46 -3.88
N ALA A 531 -37.30 1.63 -4.48
CA ALA A 531 -36.12 1.93 -5.27
C ALA A 531 -35.71 3.39 -5.10
N VAL A 532 -34.44 3.66 -5.38
CA VAL A 532 -33.91 5.02 -5.48
C VAL A 532 -33.18 5.15 -6.80
N GLN A 533 -33.28 6.33 -7.38
CA GLN A 533 -32.54 6.74 -8.56
C GLN A 533 -31.57 7.84 -8.16
N LEU A 534 -30.28 7.63 -8.40
CA LEU A 534 -29.20 8.54 -8.06
C LEU A 534 -28.67 9.20 -9.33
N ARG A 535 -28.37 10.50 -9.28
CA ARG A 535 -27.71 11.25 -10.35
C ARG A 535 -26.69 12.20 -9.75
N LEU A 536 -25.63 12.50 -10.49
CA LEU A 536 -24.77 13.64 -10.20
C LEU A 536 -25.26 14.86 -10.97
N VAL A 537 -25.20 16.01 -10.33
CA VAL A 537 -25.53 17.32 -10.93
C VAL A 537 -24.40 18.30 -10.62
N SER A 538 -24.13 19.22 -11.53
CA SER A 538 -23.17 20.31 -11.31
C SER A 538 -23.83 21.65 -11.56
N ASP A 539 -23.65 22.60 -10.64
CA ASP A 539 -24.16 23.98 -10.82
C ASP A 539 -23.08 24.97 -11.25
N GLY A 540 -21.81 24.57 -11.21
CA GLY A 540 -20.74 25.53 -11.36
C GLY A 540 -19.39 24.88 -11.61
N LEU A 541 -18.65 25.48 -12.54
CA LEU A 541 -17.23 25.28 -12.73
C LEU A 541 -16.63 26.67 -12.92
N SER A 542 -15.61 26.99 -12.15
CA SER A 542 -14.94 28.28 -12.26
C SER A 542 -13.46 28.22 -11.98
N PHE A 543 -12.75 29.21 -12.47
CA PHE A 543 -11.32 29.44 -12.24
C PHE A 543 -11.11 30.89 -11.79
N THR A 544 -9.95 31.17 -11.21
CA THR A 544 -9.48 32.53 -10.95
C THR A 544 -8.46 32.94 -12.01
N LEU A 545 -8.74 34.02 -12.72
CA LEU A 545 -7.78 34.71 -13.58
C LEU A 545 -7.13 35.84 -12.78
N ARG A 546 -5.84 35.74 -12.53
CA ARG A 546 -5.06 36.82 -11.94
C ARG A 546 -4.26 37.54 -13.02
N ASP A 547 -4.53 38.82 -13.22
CA ASP A 547 -3.75 39.69 -14.08
C ASP A 547 -2.62 40.34 -13.26
N HIS A 548 -1.37 40.01 -13.57
CA HIS A 548 -0.20 40.52 -12.85
C HIS A 548 0.23 41.91 -13.31
N VAL A 549 -0.32 42.42 -14.43
CA VAL A 549 -0.06 43.78 -14.91
C VAL A 549 -1.02 44.76 -14.26
N ALA A 550 -2.31 44.39 -14.18
CA ALA A 550 -3.34 45.19 -13.50
C ALA A 550 -3.39 44.98 -11.98
N ASP A 551 -2.73 43.93 -11.48
CA ASP A 551 -2.89 43.40 -10.11
C ASP A 551 -4.36 43.18 -9.74
N SER A 552 -5.11 42.54 -10.66
CA SER A 552 -6.53 42.26 -10.50
C SER A 552 -6.81 40.76 -10.53
N GLN A 553 -7.93 40.35 -9.93
CA GLN A 553 -8.43 38.99 -9.97
C GLN A 553 -9.85 38.96 -10.49
N THR A 554 -10.13 38.07 -11.43
CA THR A 554 -11.45 37.89 -12.03
C THR A 554 -11.83 36.42 -11.97
N ARG A 555 -13.03 36.12 -11.47
CA ARG A 555 -13.58 34.76 -11.52
C ARG A 555 -14.06 34.47 -12.94
N MET A 556 -13.50 33.44 -13.56
CA MET A 556 -13.92 32.91 -14.85
C MET A 556 -14.91 31.78 -14.61
N ASN A 557 -16.19 31.98 -14.92
CA ASN A 557 -17.24 30.98 -14.73
C ASN A 557 -18.05 30.71 -16.02
N ARG A 558 -17.65 31.32 -17.14
CA ARG A 558 -18.25 31.08 -18.45
C ARG A 558 -17.18 30.69 -19.46
N PRO A 559 -17.18 29.45 -19.97
CA PRO A 559 -16.31 29.09 -21.07
C PRO A 559 -16.68 29.91 -22.32
N GLY A 560 -15.67 30.35 -23.06
CA GLY A 560 -15.79 31.18 -24.26
C GLY A 560 -16.01 32.68 -24.03
N GLU A 561 -16.16 33.13 -22.78
CA GLU A 561 -16.23 34.55 -22.47
C GLU A 561 -14.84 35.20 -22.55
N ALA A 562 -14.75 36.42 -23.08
CA ALA A 562 -13.49 37.15 -23.14
C ALA A 562 -13.26 37.93 -21.85
N TYR A 563 -12.20 37.58 -21.13
CA TYR A 563 -11.78 38.27 -19.91
C TYR A 563 -10.68 39.27 -20.26
N PRO A 564 -10.85 40.57 -19.96
CA PRO A 564 -9.86 41.59 -20.32
C PRO A 564 -8.56 41.39 -19.55
N LEU A 565 -7.44 41.64 -20.22
CA LEU A 565 -6.10 41.62 -19.65
C LEU A 565 -5.42 42.95 -19.92
N ALA A 566 -4.70 43.46 -18.92
CA ALA A 566 -3.82 44.58 -19.07
C ALA A 566 -2.57 44.19 -19.88
N VAL A 567 -2.04 45.20 -20.55
CA VAL A 567 -0.80 45.13 -21.30
C VAL A 567 0.10 46.21 -20.75
N ASN A 568 1.35 45.86 -20.44
CA ASN A 568 2.31 46.83 -19.92
C ASN A 568 2.94 47.65 -21.06
N ALA A 569 3.79 48.62 -20.71
CA ALA A 569 4.48 49.49 -21.68
C ALA A 569 5.39 48.73 -22.68
N ASN A 570 5.69 47.45 -22.45
CA ASN A 570 6.47 46.60 -23.33
C ASN A 570 5.59 45.69 -24.22
N HIS A 571 4.29 45.95 -24.31
CA HIS A 571 3.32 45.13 -25.06
C HIS A 571 3.23 43.68 -24.54
N VAL A 572 3.40 43.51 -23.23
CA VAL A 572 3.34 42.19 -22.57
C VAL A 572 2.15 42.12 -21.62
N SER A 573 1.35 41.06 -21.75
CA SER A 573 0.40 40.61 -20.73
C SER A 573 1.04 39.51 -19.88
N ARG A 574 0.84 39.58 -18.57
CA ARG A 574 1.25 38.54 -17.62
C ARG A 574 0.05 38.17 -16.77
N PHE A 575 -0.36 36.91 -16.80
CA PHE A 575 -1.52 36.45 -16.03
C PHE A 575 -1.35 35.00 -15.59
N SER A 576 -2.14 34.58 -14.62
CA SER A 576 -2.23 33.18 -14.20
C SER A 576 -3.67 32.71 -14.14
N VAL A 577 -3.89 31.45 -14.46
CA VAL A 577 -5.16 30.75 -14.25
C VAL A 577 -4.99 29.78 -13.10
N SER A 578 -5.77 29.94 -12.04
CA SER A 578 -5.66 29.16 -10.80
C SER A 578 -7.02 28.78 -10.21
N ASP A 579 -6.98 28.03 -9.10
CA ASP A 579 -8.09 27.79 -8.20
C ASP A 579 -9.33 27.25 -8.92
N PRO A 580 -9.24 26.07 -9.56
CA PRO A 580 -10.42 25.42 -10.09
C PRO A 580 -11.38 25.13 -8.94
N VAL A 581 -12.64 25.53 -9.11
CA VAL A 581 -13.75 25.25 -8.19
C VAL A 581 -14.84 24.57 -8.98
N TYR A 582 -15.18 23.34 -8.61
CA TYR A 582 -16.19 22.53 -9.25
C TYR A 582 -17.28 22.14 -8.25
N ASN A 583 -18.50 22.59 -8.50
CA ASN A 583 -19.66 22.32 -7.68
C ASN A 583 -20.33 21.02 -8.11
N LEU A 584 -20.56 20.11 -7.17
CA LEU A 584 -21.27 18.85 -7.42
C LEU A 584 -22.31 18.55 -6.35
N GLY A 585 -23.46 18.04 -6.76
CA GLY A 585 -24.50 17.52 -5.87
C GLY A 585 -24.96 16.14 -6.30
N PHE A 586 -25.52 15.38 -5.35
CA PHE A 586 -26.23 14.14 -5.62
C PHE A 586 -27.73 14.42 -5.62
N GLU A 587 -28.41 14.09 -6.71
CA GLU A 587 -29.87 14.09 -6.78
C GLU A 587 -30.39 12.67 -6.55
N LEU A 588 -31.19 12.50 -5.50
CA LEU A 588 -31.83 11.25 -5.12
C LEU A 588 -33.33 11.35 -5.40
N THR A 589 -33.81 10.54 -6.34
CA THR A 589 -35.23 10.42 -6.68
C THR A 589 -35.79 9.10 -6.16
N PRO A 590 -36.75 9.10 -5.24
CA PRO A 590 -37.38 7.86 -4.78
C PRO A 590 -38.25 7.25 -5.89
N GLY A 591 -38.44 5.93 -5.83
CA GLY A 591 -39.24 5.18 -6.78
C GLY A 591 -39.63 3.79 -6.27
N LEU A 592 -40.25 3.03 -7.16
CA LEU A 592 -40.63 1.64 -6.97
C LEU A 592 -40.20 0.85 -8.21
N ILE A 593 -39.89 -0.44 -8.05
CA ILE A 593 -39.81 -1.38 -9.17
C ILE A 593 -40.88 -2.45 -8.96
N GLY A 594 -41.87 -2.46 -9.85
CA GLY A 594 -42.83 -3.54 -9.94
C GLY A 594 -42.25 -4.66 -10.80
N ARG A 595 -42.07 -5.85 -10.22
CA ARG A 595 -41.64 -7.05 -10.95
C ARG A 595 -42.82 -8.01 -11.05
N ALA A 596 -43.27 -8.33 -12.26
CA ALA A 596 -44.21 -9.40 -12.50
C ALA A 596 -43.54 -10.57 -13.19
N PHE A 597 -44.00 -11.78 -12.91
CA PHE A 597 -43.54 -12.98 -13.59
C PHE A 597 -44.73 -13.89 -13.91
N VAL A 598 -44.57 -14.64 -14.99
CA VAL A 598 -45.44 -15.76 -15.36
C VAL A 598 -44.52 -16.94 -15.64
N ASP A 599 -44.80 -18.06 -14.97
CA ASP A 599 -44.08 -19.32 -15.07
C ASP A 599 -45.06 -20.42 -15.47
N ILE A 600 -44.98 -20.87 -16.72
CA ILE A 600 -45.84 -21.91 -17.29
C ILE A 600 -44.94 -23.09 -17.66
N SER A 601 -44.92 -24.11 -16.80
CA SER A 601 -44.11 -25.33 -16.97
C SER A 601 -42.60 -25.04 -16.95
N LEU A 602 -41.86 -25.27 -18.04
CA LEU A 602 -40.41 -24.99 -18.17
C LEU A 602 -40.13 -23.59 -18.78
N TRP A 603 -41.16 -22.77 -18.97
CA TRP A 603 -41.05 -21.47 -19.61
C TRP A 603 -41.43 -20.37 -18.63
N SER A 604 -40.45 -19.54 -18.25
CA SER A 604 -40.67 -18.38 -17.41
C SER A 604 -40.37 -17.09 -18.19
N ASN A 605 -41.15 -16.06 -17.90
CA ASN A 605 -40.85 -14.70 -18.31
C ASN A 605 -41.09 -13.76 -17.13
N HIS A 606 -40.35 -12.65 -17.09
CA HIS A 606 -40.55 -11.62 -16.09
C HIS A 606 -40.45 -10.23 -16.74
N TRP A 607 -41.12 -9.28 -16.11
CA TRP A 607 -41.15 -7.88 -16.51
C TRP A 607 -40.83 -7.03 -15.30
N ASP A 608 -39.91 -6.09 -15.47
CA ASP A 608 -39.56 -5.09 -14.46
C ASP A 608 -40.05 -3.72 -14.94
N TRP A 609 -40.88 -3.07 -14.11
CA TRP A 609 -41.45 -1.75 -14.36
C TRP A 609 -40.95 -0.75 -13.31
N PRO A 610 -39.93 0.06 -13.62
CA PRO A 610 -39.52 1.13 -12.74
C PRO A 610 -40.53 2.28 -12.78
N VAL A 611 -40.92 2.76 -11.61
CA VAL A 611 -41.80 3.92 -11.39
C VAL A 611 -41.04 4.92 -10.52
N TRP A 612 -40.76 6.10 -11.04
CA TRP A 612 -40.02 7.15 -10.33
C TRP A 612 -40.95 8.29 -9.91
N PHE A 613 -40.64 8.97 -8.80
CA PHE A 613 -41.39 10.13 -8.30
C PHE A 613 -40.49 11.39 -8.30
N PRO A 614 -40.24 12.03 -9.46
CA PRO A 614 -39.34 13.19 -9.55
C PRO A 614 -39.72 14.38 -8.66
N GLN A 615 -41.00 14.54 -8.37
CA GLN A 615 -41.50 15.59 -7.47
C GLN A 615 -41.03 15.42 -6.01
N LEU A 616 -40.50 14.25 -5.67
CA LEU A 616 -39.92 13.93 -4.36
C LEU A 616 -38.38 13.87 -4.42
N ALA A 617 -37.77 14.31 -5.52
CA ALA A 617 -36.33 14.31 -5.65
C ALA A 617 -35.69 15.28 -4.65
N VAL A 618 -34.60 14.83 -4.02
CA VAL A 618 -33.83 15.63 -3.06
C VAL A 618 -32.41 15.75 -3.54
N ARG A 619 -31.86 16.97 -3.52
CA ARG A 619 -30.45 17.23 -3.80
C ARG A 619 -29.65 17.29 -2.50
N LEU A 620 -28.53 16.59 -2.46
CA LEU A 620 -27.70 16.42 -1.28
C LEU A 620 -26.21 16.69 -1.61
N PRO A 621 -25.55 17.62 -0.90
CA PRO A 621 -26.16 18.68 -0.09
C PRO A 621 -27.04 19.61 -0.95
N PRO A 622 -27.99 20.37 -0.36
CA PRO A 622 -28.66 21.46 -1.05
C PRO A 622 -27.59 22.41 -1.61
N ASP A 623 -27.68 22.76 -2.89
CA ASP A 623 -26.70 23.56 -3.65
C ASP A 623 -25.36 22.88 -4.02
N GLY A 624 -25.19 21.59 -3.69
CA GLY A 624 -23.94 20.86 -3.95
C GLY A 624 -22.78 21.28 -3.05
N ILE A 625 -21.62 20.66 -3.26
CA ILE A 625 -20.36 20.95 -2.57
C ILE A 625 -19.36 21.49 -3.59
N ASP A 626 -18.66 22.55 -3.22
CA ASP A 626 -17.57 23.12 -3.99
C ASP A 626 -16.29 22.35 -3.69
N PHE A 627 -15.78 21.65 -4.69
CA PHE A 627 -14.46 21.05 -4.67
C PHE A 627 -13.45 22.03 -5.26
N SER A 628 -12.47 22.43 -4.45
CA SER A 628 -11.33 23.21 -4.92
C SER A 628 -10.29 22.32 -5.60
N CYS A 629 -9.14 22.92 -5.95
CA CYS A 629 -7.97 22.18 -6.40
C CYS A 629 -7.68 20.98 -5.50
N HIS A 630 -7.47 19.83 -6.14
CA HIS A 630 -7.07 18.61 -5.46
C HIS A 630 -5.68 18.78 -4.87
N ASP A 631 -5.49 18.32 -3.64
CA ASP A 631 -4.18 18.37 -2.97
C ASP A 631 -3.10 17.70 -3.82
N ASP A 632 -1.86 18.19 -3.71
CA ASP A 632 -0.69 17.67 -4.43
C ASP A 632 -0.80 17.73 -5.97
N THR A 633 -1.64 18.62 -6.52
CA THR A 633 -1.75 18.87 -7.97
C THR A 633 -1.36 20.30 -8.37
N THR A 634 -1.18 20.53 -9.66
CA THR A 634 -0.86 21.85 -10.21
C THR A 634 -2.11 22.73 -10.19
N CYS A 635 -2.18 23.63 -9.20
CA CYS A 635 -3.32 24.52 -9.01
C CYS A 635 -3.21 25.87 -9.75
N SER A 636 -2.10 26.14 -10.44
CA SER A 636 -1.88 27.43 -11.11
C SER A 636 -0.93 27.29 -12.29
N HIS A 637 -1.31 27.90 -13.42
CA HIS A 637 -0.46 28.02 -14.60
C HIS A 637 -0.24 29.50 -14.91
N GLN A 638 1.01 29.88 -15.15
CA GLN A 638 1.41 31.26 -15.44
C GLN A 638 1.74 31.45 -16.91
N TYR A 639 1.23 32.54 -17.48
CA TYR A 639 1.39 32.89 -18.87
C TYR A 639 2.05 34.25 -19.00
N ARG A 640 2.99 34.35 -19.95
CA ARG A 640 3.60 35.60 -20.39
C ARG A 640 3.45 35.69 -21.89
N MET A 641 2.51 36.53 -22.32
CA MET A 641 2.22 36.75 -23.74
C MET A 641 2.78 38.10 -24.14
N GLN A 642 3.56 38.11 -25.21
CA GLN A 642 4.10 39.31 -25.81
C GLN A 642 3.58 39.36 -27.24
N ALA A 643 3.01 40.49 -27.64
CA ALA A 643 2.83 40.75 -29.07
C ALA A 643 4.23 40.92 -29.64
N ASP A 644 4.69 39.95 -30.43
CA ASP A 644 6.02 40.03 -31.04
C ASP A 644 6.10 41.31 -31.88
N TYR A 645 7.25 41.99 -31.81
CA TYR A 645 7.53 43.11 -32.70
C TYR A 645 7.45 42.60 -34.14
N TRP A 646 6.35 42.88 -34.84
CA TRP A 646 6.27 42.64 -36.27
C TRP A 646 7.30 43.55 -36.95
N SER A 647 8.49 43.02 -37.14
CA SER A 647 9.41 43.51 -38.15
C SER A 647 8.68 43.27 -39.46
N ALA A 648 8.14 44.33 -40.08
CA ALA A 648 7.57 44.23 -41.41
C ALA A 648 8.52 43.36 -42.25
N PRO A 649 8.03 42.26 -42.87
CA PRO A 649 8.91 41.34 -43.58
C PRO A 649 9.72 42.18 -44.55
N THR A 650 11.02 42.25 -44.30
CA THR A 650 11.93 42.93 -45.21
C THR A 650 11.70 42.25 -46.55
N ARG A 651 11.22 42.99 -47.56
CA ARG A 651 10.99 42.49 -48.92
C ARG A 651 12.25 41.73 -49.35
N THR A 652 12.24 40.42 -49.19
CA THR A 652 13.27 39.56 -49.73
C THR A 652 12.89 39.37 -51.18
N ASN A 653 13.81 39.74 -52.07
CA ASN A 653 13.67 39.55 -53.51
C ASN A 653 13.21 38.12 -53.80
N PRO A 654 12.34 37.90 -54.81
CA PRO A 654 11.81 36.58 -55.11
C PRO A 654 12.95 35.60 -55.38
N PRO A 655 12.89 34.36 -54.86
CA PRO A 655 13.90 33.36 -55.11
C PRO A 655 13.90 32.96 -56.60
N PRO A 656 15.05 32.63 -57.19
CA PRO A 656 15.13 32.19 -58.57
C PRO A 656 14.34 30.90 -58.77
N ARG A 657 13.58 30.88 -59.86
CA ARG A 657 12.68 29.81 -60.30
C ARG A 657 13.45 28.48 -60.39
N ARG A 658 13.15 27.53 -59.49
CA ARG A 658 13.64 26.14 -59.59
C ARG A 658 12.82 25.37 -60.61
N THR A 659 13.49 24.74 -61.57
CA THR A 659 12.94 23.77 -62.52
C THR A 659 12.75 22.42 -61.82
N ASN A 660 11.59 21.79 -62.01
CA ASN A 660 11.28 20.45 -61.49
C ASN A 660 12.14 19.36 -62.17
N PRO A 661 12.64 18.36 -61.42
CA PRO A 661 13.10 17.10 -62.00
C PRO A 661 11.96 16.11 -62.20
N GLU A 662 12.15 15.27 -63.21
CA GLU A 662 11.29 14.24 -63.80
C GLU A 662 10.95 13.07 -62.83
N PRO A 663 9.79 12.40 -62.95
CA PRO A 663 9.36 11.36 -62.01
C PRO A 663 9.93 9.97 -62.33
N THR A 664 10.47 9.30 -61.30
CA THR A 664 10.96 7.92 -61.32
C THR A 664 9.80 6.89 -61.30
N PRO A 665 9.91 5.70 -61.93
CA PRO A 665 8.78 4.78 -62.09
C PRO A 665 8.46 3.96 -60.83
N GLN A 666 7.16 3.71 -60.63
CA GLN A 666 6.61 2.88 -59.55
C GLN A 666 6.96 1.39 -59.71
N ARG A 667 7.34 0.75 -58.60
CA ARG A 667 7.50 -0.71 -58.47
C ARG A 667 6.15 -1.36 -58.12
N SER A 668 5.77 -2.39 -58.86
CA SER A 668 4.58 -3.22 -58.65
C SER A 668 4.71 -4.15 -57.44
N ASN A 669 3.63 -4.27 -56.66
CA ASN A 669 3.48 -5.22 -55.54
C ASN A 669 3.35 -6.68 -56.03
N PRO A 670 3.89 -7.68 -55.32
CA PRO A 670 3.67 -9.09 -55.62
C PRO A 670 2.33 -9.61 -55.05
N ALA A 671 1.74 -10.57 -55.76
CA ALA A 671 0.46 -11.21 -55.47
C ALA A 671 0.47 -12.12 -54.22
N PRO A 672 -0.69 -12.31 -53.54
CA PRO A 672 -0.77 -13.15 -52.34
C PRO A 672 -0.88 -14.66 -52.67
N ALA A 673 -0.26 -15.48 -51.82
CA ALA A 673 -0.27 -16.94 -51.89
C ALA A 673 -1.59 -17.56 -51.39
N PRO A 674 -1.99 -18.76 -51.89
CA PRO A 674 -3.28 -19.36 -51.58
C PRO A 674 -3.34 -20.05 -50.20
N ARG A 675 -4.47 -19.87 -49.51
CA ARG A 675 -4.83 -20.52 -48.24
C ARG A 675 -5.06 -22.03 -48.42
N ARG A 676 -4.42 -22.85 -47.56
CA ARG A 676 -4.77 -24.25 -47.34
C ARG A 676 -5.89 -24.37 -46.29
N THR A 677 -6.92 -25.14 -46.62
CA THR A 677 -7.97 -25.64 -45.73
C THR A 677 -7.51 -26.91 -45.01
N ASN A 678 -7.76 -27.03 -43.71
CA ASN A 678 -7.66 -28.29 -42.96
C ASN A 678 -9.06 -28.87 -42.71
N PRO A 679 -9.21 -30.21 -42.69
CA PRO A 679 -10.48 -30.87 -42.45
C PRO A 679 -10.74 -31.12 -40.96
N SER A 680 -12.02 -31.33 -40.70
CA SER A 680 -12.74 -31.65 -39.46
C SER A 680 -12.28 -32.90 -38.72
N SER A 681 -12.29 -32.79 -37.39
CA SER A 681 -12.80 -33.77 -36.41
C SER A 681 -13.05 -33.08 -35.08
#